data_AF-A0A1R3G744-F1
#
_entry.id   AF-A0A1R3G744-F1
#
_cell.length_a   1.000
_cell.length_b   1.000
_cell.length_c   1.000
_cell.angle_alpha   90.00
_cell.angle_beta   90.00
_cell.angle_gamma   90.00
#
_symmetry.space_group_name_H-M   'P 1'
#
loop_
_entity.id
_entity.type
_entity.pdbx_description
1 polymer ?
#
loop_
_entity_poly.entity_id
_entity_poly.type
_entity_poly.pdbx_seq_one_letter_code
_entity_poly.pdbx_strand_id
1 'polypeptide(L)'
;MGEKLGLIICVWILLWGNCLGRFIVQKNSLKLTSPMALQGVYESAIGTFGVPQHGGTLFGTIVYPIANQRACKTFDDFGISFKFRPGALPTVLLVDRGDCFLTLKAWNAQKAGAAALLIADHIDEPLITNTPEDEFPTRVSSTPDERVEYEFWTNSNDECGPKCDSQIEFVKNFKGVAKRLEQEGYTRFTPHYITWYCPEAFILSKQCKSQCINHGRYCAPDPEQDFSTGYDGKDVVVQNLRQACLFKVANESGKPWLWWDYVTDLATRCSMKDKKYTKECANEVIKSLGLDVTKIDKCIGDTESDVENPILRAEQDAQMGKGSHGDVTILPSLFINNRQYRGNLCKGALLKAICEGFQETKMPAVCFGEGKMREKFGFLVCVWILLWGNCLARLVVEENSLKLTWPESIKGIYECSIGNFGVHQYGKFRTLVGTVVYPKANQIACRNFDEFNISFKSKPGQLPTILLVDRGECYFNLKVWRAQNAGAAVILLVDNWDEPLINMHTIEEEGADVEYLQELNITIPSILISKSLGDSIKKELSNGEMVNINLDLTKSLVEQVKYEFWMNSNYECGPECDNHMKFIFNFKEAAQIIEQRGYTQFTPHYITWNCALGAFTWSRHYKSQCINHGRYCASDPQQDYNNGYHGRDVVVENLRQACLFKVANESGMSWLWWDYVTDFAILCTMKDNKYNKKCADQVIRSLGIDVSKIDNCIGDTEADVKNPVLEDEKDAQIFDDVDRGELTTLPILVINNRQYKGLNQNFQPLPANLIA
;
A
#
# COMPACT_ATOMS: atom_id res chain seq x y z
N MET A 1 20.38 39.24 -45.48
CA MET A 1 18.90 39.17 -45.32
C MET A 1 18.50 37.89 -44.57
N GLY A 2 19.21 37.52 -43.50
CA GLY A 2 19.03 36.24 -42.79
C GLY A 2 18.82 36.35 -41.28
N GLU A 3 19.03 37.53 -40.68
CA GLU A 3 18.96 37.69 -39.21
C GLU A 3 17.62 38.24 -38.70
N LYS A 4 16.73 38.69 -39.60
CA LYS A 4 15.40 39.21 -39.20
C LYS A 4 14.26 38.17 -39.23
N LEU A 5 14.52 36.93 -39.67
CA LEU A 5 13.50 35.88 -39.73
C LEU A 5 13.51 34.95 -38.49
N GLY A 6 14.68 34.75 -37.86
CA GLY A 6 14.82 33.87 -36.68
C GLY A 6 14.23 34.47 -35.39
N LEU A 7 14.27 35.79 -35.24
CA LEU A 7 13.80 36.47 -34.03
C LEU A 7 12.27 36.55 -33.93
N ILE A 8 11.57 36.43 -35.06
CA ILE A 8 10.09 36.45 -35.11
C ILE A 8 9.51 35.07 -34.73
N ILE A 9 10.22 33.98 -35.03
CA ILE A 9 9.74 32.61 -34.72
C ILE A 9 9.92 32.27 -33.23
N CYS A 10 11.00 32.72 -32.60
CA CYS A 10 11.22 32.47 -31.16
C CYS A 10 10.25 33.24 -30.24
N VAL A 11 9.78 34.42 -30.65
CA VAL A 11 8.82 35.22 -29.86
C VAL A 11 7.40 34.64 -29.96
N TRP A 12 7.08 33.88 -31.02
CA TRP A 12 5.78 33.21 -31.16
C TRP A 12 5.63 31.95 -30.30
N ILE A 13 6.73 31.24 -30.03
CA ILE A 13 6.70 29.97 -29.28
C ILE A 13 6.68 30.19 -27.75
N LEU A 14 7.17 31.35 -27.28
CA LEU A 14 7.17 31.70 -25.85
C LEU A 14 5.81 32.20 -25.31
N LEU A 15 4.82 32.45 -26.17
CA LEU A 15 3.54 33.03 -25.74
C LEU A 15 2.44 32.01 -25.41
N TRP A 16 2.58 30.72 -25.73
CA TRP A 16 1.50 29.73 -25.57
C TRP A 16 1.95 28.49 -24.80
N GLY A 17 2.08 28.62 -23.48
CA GLY A 17 2.40 27.48 -22.61
C GLY A 17 2.14 27.75 -21.12
N ASN A 18 0.91 28.14 -20.76
CA ASN A 18 0.44 28.04 -19.38
C ASN A 18 -0.34 26.73 -19.22
N CYS A 19 0.03 25.90 -18.24
CA CYS A 19 -0.85 24.87 -17.68
C CYS A 19 -0.81 25.00 -16.15
N LEU A 20 -1.96 25.38 -15.59
CA LEU A 20 -2.32 25.36 -14.18
C LEU A 20 -3.00 24.02 -13.88
N GLY A 21 -2.69 23.37 -12.76
CA GLY A 21 -3.46 22.24 -12.21
C GLY A 21 -4.10 22.63 -10.87
N ARG A 22 -5.35 22.22 -10.62
CA ARG A 22 -6.12 22.39 -9.36
C ARG A 22 -6.85 21.07 -9.01
N PHE A 23 -7.08 20.80 -7.71
CA PHE A 23 -7.81 19.63 -7.16
C PHE A 23 -9.19 20.03 -6.53
N ILE A 24 -10.15 19.08 -6.38
CA ILE A 24 -11.60 19.25 -6.08
C ILE A 24 -12.03 18.55 -4.75
N VAL A 25 -13.03 19.08 -4.00
CA VAL A 25 -13.65 18.51 -2.76
C VAL A 25 -15.19 18.38 -2.88
N GLN A 26 -15.81 17.40 -2.23
CA GLN A 26 -17.22 16.95 -2.30
C GLN A 26 -18.20 17.65 -1.29
N LYS A 27 -19.28 18.31 -1.75
CA LYS A 27 -20.32 18.99 -0.94
C LYS A 27 -21.72 18.41 -1.27
N ASN A 28 -22.58 18.13 -0.26
CA ASN A 28 -24.05 17.83 -0.31
C ASN A 28 -24.52 16.42 0.16
N SER A 29 -24.65 16.17 1.48
CA SER A 29 -25.06 14.83 1.98
C SER A 29 -26.20 14.77 3.03
N LEU A 30 -26.81 15.89 3.47
CA LEU A 30 -27.94 15.92 4.42
C LEU A 30 -29.16 16.67 3.84
N LYS A 31 -30.35 16.07 3.90
CA LYS A 31 -31.60 16.68 3.41
C LYS A 31 -32.68 16.67 4.49
N LEU A 32 -33.17 17.85 4.88
CA LEU A 32 -34.31 18.00 5.77
C LEU A 32 -35.60 18.07 4.94
N THR A 33 -36.57 17.19 5.23
CA THR A 33 -37.81 17.04 4.46
C THR A 33 -39.03 17.67 5.14
N SER A 34 -38.96 17.93 6.44
CA SER A 34 -40.03 18.54 7.26
C SER A 34 -39.42 19.14 8.54
N PRO A 35 -39.95 20.27 9.07
CA PRO A 35 -41.08 21.07 8.61
C PRO A 35 -40.74 21.93 7.38
N MET A 36 -41.76 22.41 6.67
CA MET A 36 -41.61 23.17 5.42
C MET A 36 -40.72 24.41 5.54
N ALA A 37 -40.63 25.01 6.73
CA ALA A 37 -39.78 26.17 7.01
C ALA A 37 -38.27 25.86 7.02
N LEU A 38 -37.88 24.61 7.26
CA LEU A 38 -36.48 24.14 7.29
C LEU A 38 -36.20 23.10 6.19
N GLN A 39 -37.12 22.95 5.24
CA GLN A 39 -36.98 21.99 4.16
C GLN A 39 -35.87 22.45 3.21
N GLY A 40 -34.85 21.62 3.02
CA GLY A 40 -33.67 22.00 2.24
C GLY A 40 -32.59 20.92 2.22
N VAL A 41 -31.61 21.12 1.35
CA VAL A 41 -30.36 20.34 1.35
C VAL A 41 -29.30 21.17 2.04
N TYR A 42 -28.65 20.57 3.03
CA TYR A 42 -27.63 21.22 3.83
C TYR A 42 -26.30 20.52 3.56
N GLU A 43 -25.23 21.31 3.59
CA GLU A 43 -23.88 20.75 3.58
C GLU A 43 -23.72 19.87 4.84
N SER A 44 -22.99 18.75 4.73
CA SER A 44 -22.70 17.87 5.85
C SER A 44 -21.44 17.05 5.59
N ALA A 45 -20.73 16.77 6.67
CA ALA A 45 -19.55 15.92 6.72
C ALA A 45 -19.95 14.51 7.14
N ILE A 46 -19.80 13.52 6.25
CA ILE A 46 -19.99 12.11 6.62
C ILE A 46 -18.63 11.56 7.09
N GLY A 47 -18.61 10.89 8.25
CA GLY A 47 -17.43 10.17 8.73
C GLY A 47 -17.24 8.83 8.01
N THR A 48 -16.01 8.42 7.75
CA THR A 48 -15.68 7.14 7.06
C THR A 48 -15.64 5.91 7.93
N PHE A 49 -16.41 5.96 9.00
CA PHE A 49 -16.68 4.82 9.85
C PHE A 49 -18.18 4.80 10.13
N GLY A 50 -18.74 3.60 10.28
CA GLY A 50 -20.17 3.41 10.52
C GLY A 50 -21.07 3.53 9.28
N VAL A 51 -20.50 3.76 8.09
CA VAL A 51 -21.22 3.71 6.81
C VAL A 51 -20.86 2.39 6.11
N PRO A 52 -21.83 1.61 5.60
CA PRO A 52 -21.52 0.41 4.83
C PRO A 52 -20.68 0.76 3.59
N GLN A 53 -19.72 -0.10 3.24
CA GLN A 53 -18.71 0.17 2.20
C GLN A 53 -19.29 0.35 0.77
N HIS A 54 -20.61 0.21 0.59
CA HIS A 54 -21.31 0.38 -0.68
C HIS A 54 -22.19 1.64 -0.78
N GLY A 55 -22.23 2.49 0.25
CA GLY A 55 -23.09 3.68 0.29
C GLY A 55 -24.59 3.35 0.39
N GLY A 56 -25.34 4.18 1.12
CA GLY A 56 -26.79 4.01 1.33
C GLY A 56 -27.43 5.28 1.88
N THR A 57 -28.77 5.38 1.81
CA THR A 57 -29.52 6.54 2.35
C THR A 57 -30.33 6.11 3.57
N LEU A 58 -30.09 6.74 4.72
CA LEU A 58 -30.88 6.55 5.92
C LEU A 58 -31.95 7.64 6.03
N PHE A 59 -33.22 7.25 6.06
CA PHE A 59 -34.34 8.13 6.42
C PHE A 59 -34.70 7.94 7.88
N GLY A 60 -34.83 9.03 8.64
CA GLY A 60 -35.14 8.97 10.06
C GLY A 60 -35.65 10.28 10.62
N THR A 61 -36.07 10.25 11.88
CA THR A 61 -36.55 11.44 12.62
C THR A 61 -35.43 11.98 13.48
N ILE A 62 -35.16 13.28 13.39
CA ILE A 62 -34.14 13.95 14.20
C ILE A 62 -34.67 14.16 15.62
N VAL A 63 -33.92 13.70 16.62
CA VAL A 63 -34.24 13.87 18.05
C VAL A 63 -33.07 14.55 18.73
N TYR A 64 -33.34 15.65 19.44
CA TYR A 64 -32.37 16.31 20.31
C TYR A 64 -32.63 15.91 21.77
N PRO A 65 -31.65 15.34 22.49
CA PRO A 65 -31.89 14.74 23.79
C PRO A 65 -32.04 15.82 24.89
N ILE A 66 -32.90 15.54 25.89
CA ILE A 66 -33.16 16.46 27.01
C ILE A 66 -32.01 16.53 28.02
N ALA A 67 -31.13 15.53 28.04
CA ALA A 67 -29.93 15.49 28.87
C ALA A 67 -28.80 14.78 28.10
N ASN A 68 -27.55 15.02 28.48
CA ASN A 68 -26.37 14.50 27.77
C ASN A 68 -26.32 14.95 26.29
N GLN A 69 -26.63 16.23 26.03
CA GLN A 69 -26.69 16.84 24.69
C GLN A 69 -25.37 16.79 23.91
N ARG A 70 -24.24 16.60 24.61
CA ARG A 70 -22.93 16.38 23.99
C ARG A 70 -22.55 14.91 23.88
N ALA A 71 -23.38 13.95 24.31
CA ALA A 71 -23.16 12.51 24.17
C ALA A 71 -21.80 11.97 24.69
N CYS A 72 -21.17 12.65 25.65
CA CYS A 72 -19.86 12.25 26.18
C CYS A 72 -19.93 11.25 27.34
N LYS A 73 -21.14 11.00 27.85
CA LYS A 73 -21.45 9.94 28.81
C LYS A 73 -22.43 8.94 28.21
N THR A 74 -22.62 7.79 28.84
CA THR A 74 -23.61 6.82 28.35
C THR A 74 -25.02 7.34 28.62
N PHE A 75 -25.95 7.14 27.68
CA PHE A 75 -27.34 7.63 27.83
C PHE A 75 -28.16 6.79 28.82
N ASP A 76 -27.71 5.57 29.12
CA ASP A 76 -28.32 4.70 30.13
C ASP A 76 -28.24 5.33 31.54
N ASP A 77 -27.15 6.07 31.84
CA ASP A 77 -26.97 6.82 33.10
C ASP A 77 -28.04 7.90 33.31
N PHE A 78 -28.72 8.32 32.23
CA PHE A 78 -29.78 9.33 32.24
C PHE A 78 -31.18 8.71 32.03
N GLY A 79 -31.27 7.38 31.91
CA GLY A 79 -32.52 6.68 31.61
C GLY A 79 -33.08 6.96 30.22
N ILE A 80 -32.24 7.33 29.25
CA ILE A 80 -32.65 7.73 27.89
C ILE A 80 -32.32 6.61 26.89
N SER A 81 -33.29 6.22 26.07
CA SER A 81 -33.09 5.26 24.97
C SER A 81 -33.70 5.77 23.67
N PHE A 82 -33.01 5.48 22.55
CA PHE A 82 -33.41 5.87 21.20
C PHE A 82 -33.84 4.69 20.32
N LYS A 83 -33.96 3.50 20.91
CA LYS A 83 -34.45 2.30 20.22
C LYS A 83 -35.86 2.55 19.68
N PHE A 84 -36.01 2.41 18.37
CA PHE A 84 -37.30 2.56 17.70
C PHE A 84 -38.07 1.24 17.69
N ARG A 85 -39.41 1.31 17.64
CA ARG A 85 -40.27 0.13 17.51
C ARG A 85 -40.32 -0.30 16.04
N PRO A 86 -40.50 -1.60 15.74
CA PRO A 86 -40.69 -2.07 14.37
C PRO A 86 -41.84 -1.31 13.68
N GLY A 87 -41.54 -0.69 12.52
CA GLY A 87 -42.49 0.14 11.76
C GLY A 87 -42.44 1.65 12.07
N ALA A 88 -41.69 2.10 13.08
CA ALA A 88 -41.40 3.53 13.30
C ALA A 88 -40.14 3.97 12.54
N LEU A 89 -40.07 5.26 12.17
CA LEU A 89 -38.87 5.81 11.52
C LEU A 89 -37.66 5.69 12.45
N PRO A 90 -36.48 5.30 11.93
CA PRO A 90 -35.24 5.25 12.69
C PRO A 90 -34.92 6.60 13.36
N THR A 91 -34.40 6.55 14.58
CA THR A 91 -34.02 7.76 15.33
C THR A 91 -32.64 8.25 14.87
N VAL A 92 -32.58 9.48 14.36
CA VAL A 92 -31.32 10.19 14.09
C VAL A 92 -31.08 11.14 15.26
N LEU A 93 -30.03 10.88 16.04
CA LEU A 93 -29.75 11.68 17.23
C LEU A 93 -29.02 12.96 16.82
N LEU A 94 -29.47 14.13 17.27
CA LEU A 94 -28.76 15.40 17.15
C LEU A 94 -28.06 15.70 18.47
N VAL A 95 -26.76 15.99 18.42
CA VAL A 95 -25.94 16.31 19.59
C VAL A 95 -25.04 17.51 19.29
N ASP A 96 -24.60 18.21 20.31
CA ASP A 96 -23.71 19.36 20.15
C ASP A 96 -22.23 18.92 20.10
N ARG A 97 -21.43 19.61 19.29
CA ARG A 97 -19.96 19.48 19.25
C ARG A 97 -19.36 19.91 20.60
N GLY A 98 -18.23 19.29 20.98
CA GLY A 98 -17.46 19.62 22.19
C GLY A 98 -17.41 18.52 23.26
N ASP A 99 -16.60 18.74 24.31
CA ASP A 99 -16.31 17.87 25.47
C ASP A 99 -15.65 16.51 25.21
N CYS A 100 -15.88 15.88 24.06
CA CYS A 100 -15.28 14.60 23.70
C CYS A 100 -15.28 14.36 22.18
N PHE A 101 -14.55 13.34 21.74
CA PHE A 101 -14.36 13.01 20.32
C PHE A 101 -15.64 12.50 19.65
N LEU A 102 -15.77 12.77 18.33
CA LEU A 102 -16.96 12.42 17.54
C LEU A 102 -17.24 10.90 17.51
N THR A 103 -16.18 10.09 17.48
CA THR A 103 -16.27 8.62 17.55
C THR A 103 -16.87 8.13 18.86
N LEU A 104 -16.52 8.76 20.00
CA LEU A 104 -17.10 8.43 21.30
C LEU A 104 -18.58 8.84 21.39
N LYS A 105 -18.94 10.00 20.82
CA LYS A 105 -20.34 10.42 20.69
C LYS A 105 -21.14 9.42 19.85
N ALA A 106 -20.58 8.98 18.72
CA ALA A 106 -21.17 7.97 17.84
C ALA A 106 -21.36 6.63 18.57
N TRP A 107 -20.35 6.18 19.31
CA TRP A 107 -20.43 4.96 20.11
C TRP A 107 -21.51 5.02 21.20
N ASN A 108 -21.58 6.11 21.95
CA ASN A 108 -22.59 6.29 23.01
C ASN A 108 -24.01 6.40 22.43
N ALA A 109 -24.18 7.06 21.29
CA ALA A 109 -25.45 7.15 20.57
C ALA A 109 -25.90 5.78 20.03
N GLN A 110 -24.97 5.00 19.45
CA GLN A 110 -25.23 3.65 18.95
C GLN A 110 -25.65 2.70 20.07
N LYS A 111 -24.94 2.72 21.21
CA LYS A 111 -25.29 1.93 22.41
C LYS A 111 -26.72 2.22 22.90
N ALA A 112 -27.13 3.49 22.84
CA ALA A 112 -28.46 3.93 23.23
C ALA A 112 -29.56 3.57 22.22
N GLY A 113 -29.20 3.06 21.03
CA GLY A 113 -30.11 2.59 19.99
C GLY A 113 -30.42 3.61 18.89
N ALA A 114 -29.61 4.66 18.74
CA ALA A 114 -29.74 5.60 17.62
C ALA A 114 -29.27 4.95 16.31
N ALA A 115 -29.95 5.25 15.21
CA ALA A 115 -29.64 4.73 13.87
C ALA A 115 -28.60 5.57 13.12
N ALA A 116 -28.50 6.86 13.45
CA ALA A 116 -27.42 7.75 13.02
C ALA A 116 -27.24 8.89 14.02
N LEU A 117 -26.11 9.60 13.90
CA LEU A 117 -25.75 10.74 14.73
C LEU A 117 -25.45 11.95 13.84
N LEU A 118 -26.13 13.06 14.11
CA LEU A 118 -25.80 14.39 13.61
C LEU A 118 -25.12 15.16 14.73
N ILE A 119 -23.95 15.72 14.45
CA ILE A 119 -23.20 16.52 15.42
C ILE A 119 -23.27 17.96 14.92
N ALA A 120 -24.08 18.77 15.59
CA ALA A 120 -24.21 20.19 15.29
C ALA A 120 -22.94 20.90 15.76
N ASP A 121 -22.31 21.63 14.84
CA ASP A 121 -21.22 22.49 15.23
C ASP A 121 -21.70 23.62 16.14
N HIS A 122 -20.84 24.01 17.05
CA HIS A 122 -21.03 25.14 17.95
C HIS A 122 -20.44 26.44 17.37
N ILE A 123 -19.72 26.36 16.25
CA ILE A 123 -19.12 27.48 15.50
C ILE A 123 -19.65 27.43 14.06
N ASP A 124 -20.06 28.57 13.52
CA ASP A 124 -20.59 28.67 12.15
C ASP A 124 -19.42 28.74 11.13
N GLU A 125 -18.92 27.58 10.69
CA GLU A 125 -17.79 27.38 9.79
C GLU A 125 -18.05 26.31 8.70
N PRO A 126 -17.29 26.26 7.57
CA PRO A 126 -17.51 25.30 6.48
C PRO A 126 -17.26 23.82 6.87
N LEU A 127 -18.08 22.89 6.35
CA LEU A 127 -18.07 21.46 6.71
C LEU A 127 -17.04 20.62 5.92
N ILE A 128 -16.39 19.63 6.56
CA ILE A 128 -15.24 18.84 6.04
C ILE A 128 -15.56 17.32 6.04
N THR A 129 -15.48 16.58 4.92
CA THR A 129 -15.68 15.11 4.83
C THR A 129 -14.45 14.32 5.28
N ASN A 130 -14.63 13.31 6.15
CA ASN A 130 -13.51 12.54 6.73
C ASN A 130 -13.46 11.11 6.15
N THR A 131 -12.45 10.74 5.30
CA THR A 131 -11.81 9.38 5.07
C THR A 131 -10.49 9.34 5.80
N PRO A 132 -10.26 8.39 6.72
CA PRO A 132 -9.45 8.55 7.94
C PRO A 132 -8.45 9.72 7.87
N GLU A 133 -9.05 10.90 7.84
CA GLU A 133 -8.44 12.22 7.74
C GLU A 133 -9.27 13.07 8.70
N ASP A 134 -9.25 12.67 9.97
CA ASP A 134 -9.01 13.66 11.03
C ASP A 134 -7.48 13.78 11.27
N GLU A 135 -6.70 13.58 10.20
CA GLU A 135 -5.30 13.96 10.08
C GLU A 135 -5.10 15.03 8.98
N PHE A 136 -6.14 15.79 8.62
CA PHE A 136 -5.96 17.11 8.00
C PHE A 136 -6.77 18.18 8.76
N PRO A 137 -6.33 18.63 9.95
CA PRO A 137 -6.86 19.86 10.54
C PRO A 137 -6.48 21.03 9.65
N THR A 138 -7.46 21.58 8.93
CA THR A 138 -7.42 22.92 8.37
C THR A 138 -6.24 23.19 7.42
N ARG A 139 -6.14 24.41 6.90
CA ARG A 139 -4.97 24.87 6.15
C ARG A 139 -3.69 24.37 6.81
N VAL A 140 -2.63 24.12 6.00
CA VAL A 140 -1.26 24.35 6.46
C VAL A 140 -1.35 25.50 7.44
N SER A 141 -1.07 25.21 8.72
CA SER A 141 -0.93 26.23 9.74
C SER A 141 -0.22 27.34 9.02
N SER A 142 -0.90 28.47 8.79
CA SER A 142 -0.22 29.64 8.30
C SER A 142 0.66 30.02 9.46
N THR A 143 1.82 29.37 9.52
CA THR A 143 2.96 29.85 10.26
C THR A 143 3.04 31.31 9.84
N PRO A 144 3.15 32.24 10.79
CA PRO A 144 3.17 33.66 10.47
C PRO A 144 4.24 34.04 9.42
N ASP A 145 5.17 33.13 9.14
CA ASP A 145 6.29 33.26 8.20
C ASP A 145 6.19 32.39 6.92
N GLU A 146 5.11 31.63 6.70
CA GLU A 146 4.85 30.81 5.51
C GLU A 146 5.88 29.68 5.23
N ARG A 147 6.69 29.28 6.23
CA ARG A 147 7.66 28.17 6.11
C ARG A 147 7.04 26.82 6.47
N VAL A 148 7.57 25.74 5.88
CA VAL A 148 7.20 24.37 6.25
C VAL A 148 7.95 23.95 7.50
N GLU A 149 7.23 23.68 8.59
CA GLU A 149 7.83 23.15 9.81
C GLU A 149 7.81 21.63 9.75
N TYR A 150 8.91 20.96 10.07
CA TYR A 150 8.90 19.50 10.16
C TYR A 150 9.75 19.01 11.32
N GLU A 151 9.31 17.92 11.93
CA GLU A 151 9.86 17.34 13.13
C GLU A 151 10.30 15.91 12.88
N PHE A 152 11.40 15.49 13.50
CA PHE A 152 11.89 14.12 13.42
C PHE A 152 12.11 13.54 14.81
N TRP A 153 11.23 12.61 15.18
CA TRP A 153 11.31 11.83 16.39
C TRP A 153 12.23 10.64 16.18
N THR A 154 13.32 10.61 16.95
CA THR A 154 14.43 9.67 16.77
C THR A 154 15.00 9.22 18.12
N ASN A 155 15.92 8.28 18.07
CA ASN A 155 16.77 7.89 19.20
C ASN A 155 18.22 7.87 18.72
N SER A 156 19.17 8.09 19.63
CA SER A 156 20.61 8.02 19.38
C SER A 156 21.21 6.62 19.50
N ASN A 157 20.39 5.60 19.77
CA ASN A 157 20.78 4.19 19.75
C ASN A 157 21.23 3.78 18.33
N ASP A 158 22.40 3.16 18.20
CA ASP A 158 22.93 2.59 16.96
C ASP A 158 23.06 1.04 16.96
N GLU A 159 22.61 0.35 18.02
CA GLU A 159 22.68 -1.11 18.20
C GLU A 159 21.32 -1.83 18.24
N CYS A 160 20.30 -1.32 17.54
CA CYS A 160 18.98 -1.97 17.45
C CYS A 160 18.75 -2.81 16.18
N GLY A 161 19.83 -3.24 15.51
CA GLY A 161 19.79 -4.02 14.27
C GLY A 161 19.33 -3.22 13.04
N PRO A 162 18.71 -3.87 12.02
CA PRO A 162 18.39 -3.24 10.73
C PRO A 162 17.52 -1.97 10.82
N LYS A 163 16.76 -1.80 11.92
CA LYS A 163 15.95 -0.60 12.18
C LYS A 163 16.83 0.63 12.43
N CYS A 164 17.87 0.49 13.25
CA CYS A 164 18.83 1.56 13.52
C CYS A 164 19.67 1.86 12.27
N ASP A 165 20.09 0.83 11.54
CA ASP A 165 20.84 0.99 10.27
C ASP A 165 20.04 1.80 9.25
N SER A 166 18.76 1.46 9.05
CA SER A 166 17.85 2.16 8.13
C SER A 166 17.65 3.63 8.52
N GLN A 167 17.55 3.92 9.82
CA GLN A 167 17.38 5.28 10.34
C GLN A 167 18.64 6.12 10.16
N ILE A 168 19.83 5.55 10.45
CA ILE A 168 21.13 6.19 10.22
C ILE A 168 21.32 6.46 8.72
N GLU A 169 20.96 5.51 7.86
CA GLU A 169 21.02 5.66 6.41
C GLU A 169 20.10 6.79 5.92
N PHE A 170 18.85 6.85 6.42
CA PHE A 170 17.93 7.94 6.11
C PHE A 170 18.52 9.31 6.49
N VAL A 171 19.01 9.47 7.72
CA VAL A 171 19.59 10.74 8.20
C VAL A 171 20.80 11.14 7.33
N LYS A 172 21.66 10.18 6.95
CA LYS A 172 22.79 10.41 6.04
C LYS A 172 22.33 10.86 4.65
N ASN A 173 21.32 10.20 4.08
CA ASN A 173 20.82 10.47 2.72
C ASN A 173 20.02 11.77 2.64
N PHE A 174 19.32 12.15 3.71
CA PHE A 174 18.46 13.34 3.75
C PHE A 174 19.21 14.62 4.15
N LYS A 175 20.32 14.51 4.92
CA LYS A 175 21.17 15.61 5.38
C LYS A 175 21.40 16.72 4.35
N GLY A 176 21.78 16.37 3.12
CA GLY A 176 22.08 17.37 2.09
C GLY A 176 20.88 18.23 1.67
N VAL A 177 19.69 17.63 1.63
CA VAL A 177 18.43 18.30 1.28
C VAL A 177 17.94 19.14 2.45
N ALA A 178 17.94 18.56 3.66
CA ALA A 178 17.53 19.25 4.87
C ALA A 178 18.34 20.53 5.11
N LYS A 179 19.67 20.45 5.02
CA LYS A 179 20.56 21.61 5.17
C LYS A 179 20.25 22.71 4.16
N ARG A 180 20.01 22.36 2.89
CA ARG A 180 19.69 23.35 1.85
C ARG A 180 18.37 24.06 2.15
N LEU A 181 17.33 23.31 2.49
CA LEU A 181 16.01 23.85 2.81
C LEU A 181 16.05 24.78 4.04
N GLU A 182 16.81 24.43 5.08
CA GLU A 182 16.95 25.25 6.29
C GLU A 182 17.81 26.50 6.04
N GLN A 183 18.93 26.38 5.32
CA GLN A 183 19.84 27.50 5.04
C GLN A 183 19.21 28.55 4.12
N GLU A 184 18.39 28.11 3.16
CA GLU A 184 17.65 28.99 2.26
C GLU A 184 16.35 29.51 2.91
N GLY A 185 16.05 29.09 4.14
CA GLY A 185 14.93 29.61 4.93
C GLY A 185 13.56 29.07 4.54
N TYR A 186 13.49 27.98 3.76
CA TYR A 186 12.22 27.38 3.33
C TYR A 186 11.58 26.51 4.42
N THR A 187 12.39 25.88 5.27
CA THR A 187 11.88 24.98 6.30
C THR A 187 12.36 25.34 7.70
N ARG A 188 11.59 24.95 8.71
CA ARG A 188 12.00 24.96 10.11
C ARG A 188 11.98 23.53 10.65
N PHE A 189 13.17 22.98 10.84
CA PHE A 189 13.35 21.62 11.33
C PHE A 189 13.47 21.60 12.87
N THR A 190 12.91 20.60 13.54
CA THR A 190 13.16 20.32 14.97
C THR A 190 13.32 18.80 15.22
N PRO A 191 14.47 18.34 15.77
CA PRO A 191 14.63 16.96 16.19
C PRO A 191 14.03 16.75 17.59
N HIS A 192 13.43 15.58 17.80
CA HIS A 192 12.82 15.17 19.07
C HIS A 192 13.31 13.79 19.50
N TYR A 193 13.34 13.56 20.81
CA TYR A 193 13.83 12.31 21.40
C TYR A 193 12.81 11.72 22.36
N ILE A 194 12.44 10.47 22.11
CA ILE A 194 11.51 9.76 23.00
C ILE A 194 12.18 9.51 24.35
N THR A 195 11.43 9.71 25.44
CA THR A 195 11.89 9.41 26.79
C THR A 195 10.77 8.71 27.54
N TRP A 196 11.08 7.60 28.18
CA TRP A 196 10.15 6.87 29.03
C TRP A 196 10.35 7.27 30.50
N TYR A 197 9.46 6.83 31.38
CA TYR A 197 9.64 6.95 32.82
C TYR A 197 9.52 5.58 33.47
N CYS A 198 10.20 5.43 34.60
CA CYS A 198 10.14 4.25 35.44
C CYS A 198 9.03 4.43 36.47
N PRO A 199 8.09 3.47 36.61
CA PRO A 199 7.03 3.57 37.60
C PRO A 199 7.59 3.64 39.01
N GLU A 200 6.92 4.41 39.89
CA GLU A 200 7.40 4.72 41.24
C GLU A 200 7.74 3.47 42.08
N ALA A 201 6.95 2.40 41.92
CA ALA A 201 7.16 1.11 42.58
C ALA A 201 8.49 0.41 42.22
N PHE A 202 9.12 0.79 41.10
CA PHE A 202 10.32 0.14 40.57
C PHE A 202 11.56 1.04 40.59
N ILE A 203 11.49 2.26 41.14
CA ILE A 203 12.62 3.21 41.18
C ILE A 203 13.89 2.60 41.80
N LEU A 204 13.72 1.76 42.83
CA LEU A 204 14.86 1.14 43.53
C LEU A 204 15.40 -0.13 42.84
N SER A 205 14.70 -0.64 41.82
CA SER A 205 15.11 -1.84 41.08
C SER A 205 16.42 -1.64 40.32
N LYS A 206 17.15 -2.73 40.08
CA LYS A 206 18.39 -2.69 39.30
C LYS A 206 18.12 -2.20 37.87
N GLN A 207 17.01 -2.66 37.28
CA GLN A 207 16.57 -2.32 35.93
C GLN A 207 16.32 -0.82 35.77
N CYS A 208 15.58 -0.22 36.69
CA CYS A 208 15.32 1.22 36.66
C CYS A 208 16.60 2.04 36.80
N LYS A 209 17.50 1.64 37.70
CA LYS A 209 18.79 2.32 37.91
C LYS A 209 19.74 2.21 36.73
N SER A 210 19.71 1.10 35.98
CA SER A 210 20.49 0.98 34.74
C SER A 210 19.89 1.83 33.62
N GLN A 211 18.57 1.82 33.46
CA GLN A 211 17.95 2.33 32.22
C GLN A 211 17.55 3.81 32.28
N CYS A 212 17.67 4.45 33.45
CA CYS A 212 17.12 5.78 33.69
C CYS A 212 18.11 6.74 34.37
N ILE A 213 17.93 8.03 34.10
CA ILE A 213 18.55 9.15 34.81
C ILE A 213 17.50 9.91 35.65
N ASN A 214 17.94 10.87 36.47
CA ASN A 214 17.09 11.68 37.34
C ASN A 214 16.10 10.83 38.18
N HIS A 215 16.61 9.75 38.80
CA HIS A 215 15.83 8.86 39.69
C HIS A 215 14.60 8.20 39.02
N GLY A 216 14.73 7.80 37.75
CA GLY A 216 13.67 7.08 37.04
C GLY A 216 12.74 7.98 36.23
N ARG A 217 12.97 9.30 36.20
CA ARG A 217 12.11 10.24 35.46
C ARG A 217 12.29 10.17 33.95
N TYR A 218 13.49 9.86 33.49
CA TYR A 218 13.83 9.79 32.07
C TYR A 218 14.62 8.52 31.78
N CYS A 219 14.07 7.68 30.92
CA CYS A 219 14.56 6.33 30.63
C CYS A 219 14.58 6.06 29.13
N ALA A 220 15.45 5.14 28.71
CA ALA A 220 15.42 4.56 27.38
C ALA A 220 15.50 3.03 27.48
N PRO A 221 14.97 2.28 26.51
CA PRO A 221 15.21 0.84 26.43
C PRO A 221 16.69 0.55 26.25
N ASP A 222 17.09 -0.62 26.73
CA ASP A 222 18.46 -1.11 26.61
C ASP A 222 18.84 -1.26 25.12
N PRO A 223 19.99 -0.72 24.66
CA PRO A 223 20.34 -0.69 23.25
C PRO A 223 20.46 -2.08 22.64
N GLU A 224 21.16 -2.99 23.33
CA GLU A 224 21.45 -4.35 22.90
C GLU A 224 20.42 -5.38 23.40
N GLN A 225 19.42 -4.94 24.18
CA GLN A 225 18.46 -5.79 24.89
C GLN A 225 19.15 -6.78 25.86
N ASP A 226 20.33 -6.43 26.37
CA ASP A 226 21.15 -7.21 27.28
C ASP A 226 21.60 -6.37 28.49
N PHE A 227 20.90 -6.53 29.62
CA PHE A 227 21.20 -5.84 30.88
C PHE A 227 22.52 -6.26 31.56
N SER A 228 23.33 -7.14 30.95
CA SER A 228 24.55 -7.68 31.54
C SER A 228 25.84 -7.14 30.91
N THR A 229 25.81 -6.71 29.66
CA THR A 229 26.98 -6.21 28.92
C THR A 229 26.58 -5.10 27.94
N GLY A 230 27.46 -4.13 27.71
CA GLY A 230 27.19 -3.05 26.74
C GLY A 230 26.90 -1.71 27.41
N TYR A 231 26.17 -0.87 26.70
CA TYR A 231 25.72 0.43 27.20
C TYR A 231 24.35 0.28 27.84
N ASP A 232 24.09 1.05 28.90
CA ASP A 232 22.78 1.01 29.53
C ASP A 232 21.83 2.02 28.84
N GLY A 233 20.50 1.84 29.01
CA GLY A 233 19.52 2.83 28.54
C GLY A 233 19.76 4.25 29.07
N LYS A 234 20.34 4.42 30.28
CA LYS A 234 20.71 5.76 30.78
C LYS A 234 21.74 6.46 29.87
N ASP A 235 22.66 5.71 29.26
CA ASP A 235 23.70 6.28 28.38
C ASP A 235 23.06 6.84 27.11
N VAL A 236 22.03 6.15 26.60
CA VAL A 236 21.20 6.60 25.49
C VAL A 236 20.43 7.87 25.85
N VAL A 237 19.84 7.95 27.05
CA VAL A 237 19.14 9.17 27.50
C VAL A 237 20.10 10.37 27.58
N VAL A 238 21.32 10.17 28.10
CA VAL A 238 22.34 11.22 28.17
C VAL A 238 22.76 11.71 26.78
N GLN A 239 22.86 10.81 25.80
CA GLN A 239 23.22 11.16 24.43
C GLN A 239 22.06 11.81 23.66
N ASN A 240 20.82 11.36 23.88
CA ASN A 240 19.61 12.03 23.40
C ASN A 240 19.54 13.47 23.92
N LEU A 241 19.73 13.65 25.23
CA LEU A 241 19.79 14.97 25.88
C LEU A 241 20.91 15.85 25.28
N ARG A 242 22.08 15.27 25.01
CA ARG A 242 23.19 15.99 24.36
C ARG A 242 22.83 16.43 22.95
N GLN A 243 22.19 15.57 22.15
CA GLN A 243 21.75 15.92 20.80
C GLN A 243 20.68 17.02 20.81
N ALA A 244 19.72 16.96 21.74
CA ALA A 244 18.70 18.00 21.94
C ALA A 244 19.32 19.34 22.39
N CYS A 245 20.24 19.32 23.35
CA CYS A 245 20.96 20.50 23.79
C CYS A 245 21.86 21.11 22.70
N LEU A 246 22.51 20.27 21.89
CA LEU A 246 23.25 20.74 20.72
C LEU A 246 22.34 21.45 19.73
N PHE A 247 21.18 20.88 19.41
CA PHE A 247 20.21 21.52 18.52
C PHE A 247 19.75 22.87 19.08
N LYS A 248 19.45 22.95 20.39
CA LYS A 248 19.08 24.21 21.05
C LYS A 248 20.16 25.28 20.91
N VAL A 249 21.42 24.96 21.24
CA VAL A 249 22.55 25.90 21.14
C VAL A 249 22.82 26.29 19.68
N ALA A 250 22.72 25.34 18.75
CA ALA A 250 22.89 25.60 17.33
C ALA A 250 21.78 26.53 16.78
N ASN A 251 20.54 26.31 17.20
CA ASN A 251 19.39 27.14 16.84
C ASN A 251 19.51 28.58 17.39
N GLU A 252 19.92 28.73 18.67
CA GLU A 252 20.20 30.05 19.27
C GLU A 252 21.33 30.80 18.54
N SER A 253 22.25 30.08 17.90
CA SER A 253 23.32 30.65 17.06
C SER A 253 22.90 30.93 15.60
N GLY A 254 21.65 30.65 15.23
CA GLY A 254 21.11 30.81 13.88
C GLY A 254 21.59 29.76 12.88
N LYS A 255 22.09 28.60 13.36
CA LYS A 255 22.60 27.49 12.52
C LYS A 255 22.01 26.13 12.91
N PRO A 256 20.68 25.97 12.95
CA PRO A 256 20.02 24.73 13.38
C PRO A 256 20.44 23.49 12.55
N TRP A 257 20.75 23.69 11.26
CA TRP A 257 21.19 22.63 10.35
C TRP A 257 22.51 21.94 10.74
N LEU A 258 23.28 22.50 11.69
CA LEU A 258 24.47 21.84 12.25
C LEU A 258 24.13 20.56 13.01
N TRP A 259 22.88 20.39 13.45
CA TRP A 259 22.43 19.14 14.04
C TRP A 259 22.59 17.96 13.08
N TRP A 260 22.26 18.12 11.80
CA TRP A 260 22.44 17.06 10.78
C TRP A 260 23.92 16.67 10.61
N ASP A 261 24.83 17.65 10.72
CA ASP A 261 26.27 17.37 10.71
C ASP A 261 26.68 16.60 11.96
N TYR A 262 26.19 17.01 13.13
CA TYR A 262 26.50 16.35 14.41
C TYR A 262 26.05 14.90 14.44
N VAL A 263 24.77 14.60 14.16
CA VAL A 263 24.26 13.23 14.30
C VAL A 263 24.85 12.26 13.28
N THR A 264 25.18 12.74 12.06
CA THR A 264 25.86 11.91 11.05
C THR A 264 27.32 11.65 11.41
N ASP A 265 28.03 12.65 11.92
CA ASP A 265 29.42 12.49 12.35
C ASP A 265 29.53 11.68 13.64
N LEU A 266 28.58 11.84 14.58
CA LEU A 266 28.48 11.06 15.81
C LEU A 266 28.25 9.58 15.48
N ALA A 267 27.27 9.26 14.63
CA ALA A 267 26.99 7.88 14.21
C ALA A 267 28.15 7.24 13.43
N THR A 268 29.05 8.05 12.86
CA THR A 268 30.22 7.56 12.13
C THR A 268 31.45 7.40 13.02
N ARG A 269 31.66 8.29 14.00
CA ARG A 269 32.89 8.37 14.79
C ARG A 269 32.76 7.82 16.21
N CYS A 270 31.55 7.80 16.76
CA CYS A 270 31.27 7.52 18.17
C CYS A 270 30.30 6.34 18.35
N SER A 271 30.48 5.27 17.58
CA SER A 271 29.60 4.10 17.59
C SER A 271 29.72 3.27 18.88
N MET A 272 28.61 2.64 19.29
CA MET A 272 28.58 1.68 20.39
C MET A 272 29.41 0.42 20.09
N LYS A 273 29.43 -0.11 18.84
CA LYS A 273 30.32 -1.24 18.44
C LYS A 273 31.77 -0.99 18.78
N ASP A 274 32.20 0.24 18.57
CA ASP A 274 33.57 0.70 18.78
C ASP A 274 33.85 1.07 20.25
N LYS A 275 32.84 0.98 21.12
CA LYS A 275 32.87 1.45 22.53
C LYS A 275 33.26 2.93 22.65
N LYS A 276 32.86 3.74 21.66
CA LYS A 276 33.13 5.18 21.60
C LYS A 276 31.90 6.04 21.88
N TYR A 277 30.82 5.44 22.38
CA TYR A 277 29.59 6.14 22.72
C TYR A 277 29.72 6.91 24.05
N THR A 278 30.70 7.82 24.13
CA THR A 278 31.09 8.52 25.36
C THR A 278 30.94 10.04 25.24
N LYS A 279 31.03 10.74 26.37
CA LYS A 279 31.02 12.21 26.41
C LYS A 279 32.21 12.81 25.65
N GLU A 280 33.38 12.19 25.75
CA GLU A 280 34.63 12.68 25.14
C GLU A 280 34.53 12.66 23.62
N CYS A 281 34.09 11.53 23.04
CA CYS A 281 33.92 11.41 21.60
C CYS A 281 32.89 12.43 21.08
N ALA A 282 31.75 12.54 21.77
CA ALA A 282 30.74 13.53 21.43
C ALA A 282 31.31 14.96 21.48
N ASN A 283 32.11 15.31 22.49
CA ASN A 283 32.73 16.62 22.62
C ASN A 283 33.73 16.93 21.50
N GLU A 284 34.46 15.93 20.99
CA GLU A 284 35.33 16.11 19.83
C GLU A 284 34.54 16.45 18.57
N VAL A 285 33.41 15.76 18.33
CA VAL A 285 32.52 16.08 17.20
C VAL A 285 31.96 17.50 17.35
N ILE A 286 31.48 17.88 18.54
CA ILE A 286 30.97 19.24 18.83
C ILE A 286 32.02 20.31 18.50
N LYS A 287 33.27 20.11 18.97
CA LYS A 287 34.38 21.04 18.68
C LYS A 287 34.70 21.12 17.19
N SER A 288 34.63 20.00 16.47
CA SER A 288 34.89 19.97 15.03
C SER A 288 33.86 20.77 14.21
N LEU A 289 32.64 20.93 14.75
CA LEU A 289 31.59 21.76 14.17
C LEU A 289 31.65 23.24 14.62
N GLY A 290 32.62 23.59 15.48
CA GLY A 290 32.81 24.95 15.98
C GLY A 290 31.78 25.39 17.03
N LEU A 291 31.13 24.45 17.71
CA LEU A 291 30.17 24.73 18.78
C LEU A 291 30.86 24.73 20.16
N ASP A 292 30.33 25.54 21.09
CA ASP A 292 30.86 25.67 22.44
C ASP A 292 30.33 24.54 23.34
N VAL A 293 31.23 23.59 23.65
CA VAL A 293 30.95 22.47 24.54
C VAL A 293 30.44 22.92 25.91
N THR A 294 30.91 24.05 26.44
CA THR A 294 30.51 24.52 27.77
C THR A 294 29.05 24.96 27.83
N LYS A 295 28.52 25.53 26.73
CA LYS A 295 27.10 25.87 26.62
C LYS A 295 26.22 24.63 26.55
N ILE A 296 26.67 23.60 25.84
CA ILE A 296 25.96 22.34 25.72
C ILE A 296 25.97 21.59 27.06
N ASP A 297 27.12 21.50 27.73
CA ASP A 297 27.22 20.89 29.06
C ASP A 297 26.34 21.61 30.09
N LYS A 298 26.27 22.96 30.04
CA LYS A 298 25.37 23.73 30.89
C LYS A 298 23.89 23.45 30.60
N CYS A 299 23.54 23.17 29.35
CA CYS A 299 22.18 22.78 28.96
C CYS A 299 21.81 21.38 29.46
N ILE A 300 22.77 20.42 29.40
CA ILE A 300 22.57 19.06 29.89
C ILE A 300 22.35 19.06 31.41
N GLY A 301 23.15 19.85 32.15
CA GLY A 301 23.02 19.95 33.60
C GLY A 301 23.43 18.67 34.34
N ASP A 302 22.95 18.52 35.57
CA ASP A 302 23.20 17.35 36.40
C ASP A 302 22.15 16.26 36.13
N THR A 303 22.60 15.14 35.57
CA THR A 303 21.77 14.00 35.16
C THR A 303 21.52 13.00 36.30
N GLU A 304 22.26 13.10 37.41
CA GLU A 304 22.10 12.22 38.56
C GLU A 304 21.17 12.82 39.64
N SER A 305 20.98 14.14 39.61
CA SER A 305 20.10 14.82 40.56
C SER A 305 18.61 14.46 40.37
N ASP A 306 17.86 14.34 41.47
CA ASP A 306 16.39 14.17 41.46
C ASP A 306 15.67 15.51 41.23
N VAL A 307 16.06 16.21 40.16
CA VAL A 307 15.42 17.45 39.74
C VAL A 307 14.91 17.28 38.32
N GLU A 308 13.94 18.09 37.94
CA GLU A 308 13.41 18.07 36.59
C GLU A 308 14.41 18.70 35.61
N ASN A 309 14.82 17.94 34.58
CA ASN A 309 15.57 18.49 33.46
C ASN A 309 14.62 19.20 32.48
N PRO A 310 14.76 20.52 32.23
CA PRO A 310 13.80 21.27 31.42
C PRO A 310 13.77 20.85 29.95
N ILE A 311 14.85 20.27 29.41
CA ILE A 311 14.90 19.79 28.03
C ILE A 311 14.13 18.47 27.92
N LEU A 312 14.45 17.49 28.76
CA LEU A 312 13.75 16.19 28.73
C LEU A 312 12.29 16.30 29.17
N ARG A 313 11.97 17.26 30.05
CA ARG A 313 10.57 17.60 30.35
C ARG A 313 9.86 18.10 29.10
N ALA A 314 10.49 19.02 28.36
CA ALA A 314 9.92 19.51 27.11
C ALA A 314 9.74 18.40 26.06
N GLU A 315 10.66 17.42 26.00
CA GLU A 315 10.52 16.23 25.15
C GLU A 315 9.33 15.36 25.59
N GLN A 316 9.17 15.07 26.89
CA GLN A 316 8.01 14.32 27.41
C GLN A 316 6.69 15.06 27.15
N ASP A 317 6.67 16.38 27.33
CA ASP A 317 5.50 17.22 27.07
C ASP A 317 5.17 17.30 25.57
N ALA A 318 6.18 17.26 24.70
CA ALA A 318 6.01 17.17 23.25
C ALA A 318 5.56 15.75 22.83
N GLN A 319 6.03 14.72 23.53
CA GLN A 319 5.74 13.33 23.24
C GLN A 319 4.27 12.99 23.48
N MET A 320 3.66 13.56 24.53
CA MET A 320 2.22 13.41 24.84
C MET A 320 1.29 14.19 23.88
N GLY A 321 1.88 14.90 22.91
CA GLY A 321 1.15 15.63 21.88
C GLY A 321 0.30 16.80 22.41
N LYS A 322 -0.02 17.73 21.51
CA LYS A 322 -1.00 18.79 21.77
C LYS A 322 -1.95 18.89 20.57
N GLY A 323 -3.26 18.79 20.80
CA GLY A 323 -4.26 18.91 19.75
C GLY A 323 -4.41 17.64 18.89
N SER A 324 -4.25 17.76 17.57
CA SER A 324 -4.34 16.65 16.59
C SER A 324 -3.13 15.72 16.55
N HIS A 325 -2.07 16.08 17.28
CA HIS A 325 -0.84 15.30 17.41
C HIS A 325 -1.03 14.26 18.52
N GLY A 326 -1.07 12.97 18.15
CA GLY A 326 -1.16 11.87 19.11
C GLY A 326 0.16 11.60 19.85
N ASP A 327 0.13 10.71 20.84
CA ASP A 327 1.31 10.31 21.58
C ASP A 327 2.34 9.66 20.64
N VAL A 328 3.58 10.15 20.67
CA VAL A 328 4.68 9.54 19.92
C VAL A 328 5.19 8.33 20.71
N THR A 329 4.79 7.14 20.27
CA THR A 329 5.14 5.87 20.91
C THR A 329 5.99 4.96 20.02
N ILE A 330 6.17 5.32 18.75
CA ILE A 330 6.87 4.53 17.74
C ILE A 330 7.95 5.40 17.07
N LEU A 331 9.16 4.83 16.94
CA LEU A 331 10.28 5.45 16.24
C LEU A 331 10.70 4.64 15.01
N PRO A 332 11.28 5.28 13.98
CA PRO A 332 11.27 6.73 13.74
C PRO A 332 9.85 7.26 13.42
N SER A 333 9.55 8.49 13.82
CA SER A 333 8.32 9.21 13.42
C SER A 333 8.68 10.59 12.88
N LEU A 334 7.98 11.03 11.83
CA LEU A 334 8.15 12.35 11.23
C LEU A 334 6.84 13.10 11.30
N PHE A 335 6.91 14.42 11.49
CA PHE A 335 5.75 15.29 11.38
C PHE A 335 6.06 16.43 10.41
N ILE A 336 5.09 16.80 9.56
CA ILE A 336 5.19 17.94 8.65
C ILE A 336 3.98 18.83 8.94
N ASN A 337 4.23 20.08 9.30
CA ASN A 337 3.24 21.06 9.73
C ASN A 337 2.29 20.48 10.80
N ASN A 338 2.86 19.84 11.82
CA ASN A 338 2.15 19.21 12.95
C ASN A 338 1.24 18.02 12.56
N ARG A 339 1.52 17.35 11.44
CA ARG A 339 0.84 16.12 11.00
C ARG A 339 1.83 14.99 10.82
N GLN A 340 1.49 13.80 11.32
CA GLN A 340 2.37 12.64 11.20
C GLN A 340 2.51 12.24 9.73
N TYR A 341 3.75 12.12 9.27
CA TYR A 341 4.06 11.58 7.96
C TYR A 341 3.99 10.05 8.01
N ARG A 342 3.07 9.47 7.24
CA ARG A 342 2.81 8.02 7.18
C ARG A 342 3.44 7.32 5.96
N GLY A 343 4.27 8.02 5.19
CA GLY A 343 4.97 7.48 4.03
C GLY A 343 6.34 6.87 4.36
N ASN A 344 7.03 6.34 3.34
CA ASN A 344 8.34 5.73 3.51
C ASN A 344 9.44 6.77 3.82
N LEU A 345 10.40 6.42 4.68
CA LEU A 345 11.59 7.23 5.00
C LEU A 345 12.64 7.21 3.88
N CYS A 346 12.22 7.52 2.66
CA CYS A 346 13.11 7.67 1.52
C CYS A 346 13.26 9.16 1.19
N LYS A 347 14.48 9.57 0.80
CA LYS A 347 14.79 10.97 0.42
C LYS A 347 13.75 11.59 -0.52
N GLY A 348 13.33 10.86 -1.55
CA GLY A 348 12.35 11.35 -2.54
C GLY A 348 10.93 11.47 -2.00
N ALA A 349 10.48 10.50 -1.21
CA ALA A 349 9.12 10.47 -0.66
C ALA A 349 8.91 11.57 0.40
N LEU A 350 9.89 11.76 1.30
CA LEU A 350 9.85 12.82 2.29
C LEU A 350 10.01 14.20 1.67
N LEU A 351 10.93 14.36 0.70
CA LEU A 351 11.08 15.62 -0.02
C LEU A 351 9.77 16.00 -0.72
N LYS A 352 9.10 15.05 -1.39
CA LYS A 352 7.80 15.30 -2.02
C LYS A 352 6.76 15.79 -0.99
N ALA A 353 6.68 15.16 0.17
CA ALA A 353 5.73 15.55 1.22
C ALA A 353 6.06 16.93 1.84
N ILE A 354 7.33 17.27 2.03
CA ILE A 354 7.75 18.62 2.46
C ILE A 354 7.40 19.64 1.37
N CYS A 355 7.59 19.28 0.10
CA CYS A 355 7.28 20.13 -1.04
C CYS A 355 5.77 20.40 -1.18
N GLU A 356 4.93 19.42 -0.89
CA GLU A 356 3.47 19.56 -0.79
C GLU A 356 3.03 20.43 0.40
N GLY A 357 3.93 20.66 1.37
CA GLY A 357 3.72 21.58 2.49
C GLY A 357 3.78 23.06 2.11
N PHE A 358 4.35 23.43 0.95
CA PHE A 358 4.42 24.82 0.49
C PHE A 358 3.15 25.24 -0.27
N GLN A 359 2.86 26.53 -0.25
CA GLN A 359 1.89 27.11 -1.19
C GLN A 359 2.43 27.05 -2.63
N GLU A 360 1.57 26.83 -3.63
CA GLU A 360 1.93 26.61 -5.05
C GLU A 360 2.88 27.67 -5.64
N THR A 361 2.84 28.90 -5.13
CA THR A 361 3.66 30.03 -5.63
C THR A 361 5.03 30.16 -4.96
N LYS A 362 5.33 29.36 -3.93
CA LYS A 362 6.56 29.47 -3.11
C LYS A 362 7.39 28.19 -3.03
N MET A 363 7.09 27.18 -3.87
CA MET A 363 7.86 25.95 -3.91
C MET A 363 9.33 26.22 -4.32
N PRO A 364 10.32 25.80 -3.53
CA PRO A 364 11.73 25.99 -3.85
C PRO A 364 12.20 25.11 -5.01
N ALA A 365 13.29 25.51 -5.67
CA ALA A 365 13.88 24.77 -6.80
C ALA A 365 14.21 23.30 -6.47
N VAL A 366 14.54 22.99 -5.22
CA VAL A 366 14.80 21.61 -4.75
C VAL A 366 13.57 20.69 -4.83
N CYS A 367 12.35 21.25 -4.92
CA CYS A 367 11.11 20.50 -5.13
C CYS A 367 10.87 20.07 -6.57
N PHE A 368 11.59 20.70 -7.51
CA PHE A 368 11.56 20.35 -8.93
C PHE A 368 12.83 19.53 -9.19
N GLY A 369 12.69 18.21 -9.31
CA GLY A 369 13.80 17.25 -9.31
C GLY A 369 15.02 17.67 -10.14
N GLU A 370 16.22 17.34 -9.64
CA GLU A 370 17.52 17.73 -10.19
C GLU A 370 17.75 17.22 -11.63
N GLY A 371 17.22 17.94 -12.62
CA GLY A 371 17.70 17.88 -14.00
C GLY A 371 19.09 18.52 -14.05
N LYS A 372 20.14 17.72 -13.89
CA LYS A 372 21.53 18.17 -14.06
C LYS A 372 21.72 18.73 -15.48
N MET A 373 21.68 20.07 -15.60
CA MET A 373 22.40 20.77 -16.66
C MET A 373 23.89 20.48 -16.47
N ARG A 374 24.45 19.64 -17.34
CA ARG A 374 25.90 19.56 -17.54
C ARG A 374 26.20 20.06 -18.94
N GLU A 375 26.45 21.37 -19.01
CA GLU A 375 27.04 22.02 -20.18
C GLU A 375 28.33 21.29 -20.58
N LYS A 376 28.56 21.26 -21.91
CA LYS A 376 29.77 20.81 -22.60
C LYS A 376 29.96 19.30 -22.78
N PHE A 377 29.05 18.61 -23.46
CA PHE A 377 29.39 17.44 -24.29
C PHE A 377 28.36 17.15 -25.42
N GLY A 378 27.61 18.18 -25.84
CA GLY A 378 26.42 18.05 -26.71
C GLY A 378 26.60 18.36 -28.20
N PHE A 379 27.83 18.46 -28.73
CA PHE A 379 28.02 18.82 -30.15
C PHE A 379 28.28 17.62 -31.08
N LEU A 380 28.81 16.51 -30.54
CA LEU A 380 29.20 15.35 -31.37
C LEU A 380 28.15 14.24 -31.44
N VAL A 381 27.26 14.13 -30.45
CA VAL A 381 26.22 13.09 -30.40
C VAL A 381 24.98 13.49 -31.21
N CYS A 382 24.67 14.78 -31.32
CA CYS A 382 23.53 15.29 -32.08
C CYS A 382 23.65 15.03 -33.59
N VAL A 383 24.85 15.00 -34.15
CA VAL A 383 25.07 14.73 -35.58
C VAL A 383 24.88 13.25 -35.92
N TRP A 384 25.16 12.34 -34.97
CA TRP A 384 24.96 10.90 -35.16
C TRP A 384 23.49 10.47 -35.01
N ILE A 385 22.74 11.11 -34.11
CA ILE A 385 21.31 10.82 -33.90
C ILE A 385 20.44 11.35 -35.06
N LEU A 386 20.91 12.37 -35.80
CA LEU A 386 20.19 12.94 -36.95
C LEU A 386 20.25 12.08 -38.23
N LEU A 387 21.13 11.07 -38.30
CA LEU A 387 21.37 10.32 -39.55
C LEU A 387 20.72 8.93 -39.61
N TRP A 388 20.30 8.33 -38.50
CA TRP A 388 19.60 7.04 -38.49
C TRP A 388 18.17 7.24 -38.02
N GLY A 389 17.27 7.21 -39.00
CA GLY A 389 15.85 7.51 -38.82
C GLY A 389 15.14 6.57 -37.86
N ASN A 390 14.12 7.16 -37.23
CA ASN A 390 12.86 6.55 -36.80
C ASN A 390 12.94 5.22 -36.04
N CYS A 391 12.91 5.33 -34.72
CA CYS A 391 11.85 4.68 -33.94
C CYS A 391 11.38 5.65 -32.87
N LEU A 392 10.26 6.32 -33.14
CA LEU A 392 9.41 6.89 -32.09
C LEU A 392 8.81 5.70 -31.32
N ALA A 393 9.51 5.22 -30.31
CA ALA A 393 8.87 4.54 -29.20
C ALA A 393 8.68 5.59 -28.10
N ARG A 394 7.64 6.40 -28.25
CA ARG A 394 7.02 7.06 -27.11
C ARG A 394 6.25 5.94 -26.41
N LEU A 395 6.81 5.38 -25.35
CA LEU A 395 6.06 4.47 -24.49
C LEU A 395 5.09 5.36 -23.69
N VAL A 396 3.99 5.70 -24.35
CA VAL A 396 2.79 6.14 -23.66
C VAL A 396 2.26 4.87 -23.03
N VAL A 397 2.21 4.84 -21.71
CA VAL A 397 1.31 3.91 -21.03
C VAL A 397 -0.09 4.34 -21.47
N GLU A 398 -0.66 3.64 -22.45
CA GLU A 398 -2.00 3.95 -22.96
C GLU A 398 -3.03 3.45 -21.96
N GLU A 399 -3.64 4.38 -21.23
CA GLU A 399 -4.82 4.12 -20.41
C GLU A 399 -6.02 3.72 -21.28
N ASN A 400 -6.99 3.01 -20.68
CA ASN A 400 -8.24 2.62 -21.34
C ASN A 400 -8.94 3.86 -21.91
N SER A 401 -9.16 3.90 -23.23
CA SER A 401 -9.54 5.13 -23.93
C SER A 401 -10.87 5.01 -24.69
N LEU A 402 -11.77 5.94 -24.42
CA LEU A 402 -13.06 6.15 -25.07
C LEU A 402 -12.92 7.21 -26.18
N LYS A 403 -13.30 6.91 -27.43
CA LYS A 403 -13.20 7.87 -28.53
C LYS A 403 -14.57 8.45 -28.90
N LEU A 404 -14.79 9.74 -28.63
CA LEU A 404 -15.94 10.48 -29.14
C LEU A 404 -15.65 10.92 -30.59
N THR A 405 -16.53 10.55 -31.50
CA THR A 405 -16.36 10.78 -32.96
C THR A 405 -17.18 11.96 -33.48
N TRP A 406 -18.26 12.35 -32.78
CA TRP A 406 -19.15 13.44 -33.14
C TRP A 406 -19.97 13.89 -31.91
N PRO A 407 -20.30 15.20 -31.75
CA PRO A 407 -20.02 16.35 -32.61
C PRO A 407 -18.58 16.87 -32.47
N GLU A 408 -18.12 17.74 -33.39
CA GLU A 408 -16.74 18.27 -33.39
C GLU A 408 -16.39 19.05 -32.10
N SER A 409 -17.39 19.58 -31.37
CA SER A 409 -17.18 20.32 -30.11
C SER A 409 -16.62 19.46 -28.98
N ILE A 410 -16.95 18.17 -28.95
CA ILE A 410 -16.54 17.22 -27.90
C ILE A 410 -15.83 15.99 -28.49
N LYS A 411 -15.36 16.10 -29.74
CA LYS A 411 -14.62 15.05 -30.41
C LYS A 411 -13.23 14.93 -29.81
N GLY A 412 -12.88 13.72 -29.35
CA GLY A 412 -11.64 13.51 -28.63
C GLY A 412 -11.47 12.07 -28.15
N ILE A 413 -10.32 11.82 -27.52
CA ILE A 413 -10.04 10.58 -26.81
C ILE A 413 -10.05 10.93 -25.32
N TYR A 414 -10.80 10.17 -24.54
CA TYR A 414 -11.02 10.40 -23.12
C TYR A 414 -10.69 9.16 -22.33
N GLU A 415 -10.20 9.35 -21.11
CA GLU A 415 -9.99 8.28 -20.15
C GLU A 415 -11.33 7.68 -19.72
N CYS A 416 -11.35 6.36 -19.55
CA CYS A 416 -12.52 5.64 -19.08
C CYS A 416 -12.10 4.40 -18.27
N SER A 417 -12.98 3.96 -17.38
CA SER A 417 -12.80 2.72 -16.62
C SER A 417 -13.79 1.68 -17.15
N ILE A 418 -13.30 0.55 -17.64
CA ILE A 418 -14.13 -0.53 -18.16
C ILE A 418 -14.37 -1.53 -17.03
N GLY A 419 -15.64 -1.93 -16.84
CA GLY A 419 -15.99 -2.90 -15.80
C GLY A 419 -15.53 -4.31 -16.16
N ASN A 420 -15.10 -5.06 -15.16
CA ASN A 420 -14.63 -6.44 -15.32
C ASN A 420 -15.80 -7.46 -15.48
N PHE A 421 -17.03 -6.98 -15.64
CA PHE A 421 -18.26 -7.76 -15.85
C PHE A 421 -19.04 -7.23 -17.05
N GLY A 422 -19.81 -8.11 -17.70
CA GLY A 422 -20.65 -7.75 -18.85
C GLY A 422 -19.95 -7.71 -20.21
N VAL A 423 -18.63 -7.79 -20.29
CA VAL A 423 -17.97 -8.04 -21.58
C VAL A 423 -18.02 -9.54 -21.84
N HIS A 424 -18.74 -9.99 -22.87
CA HIS A 424 -18.65 -11.39 -23.30
C HIS A 424 -17.18 -11.76 -23.49
N GLN A 425 -16.70 -12.76 -22.73
CA GLN A 425 -15.36 -13.34 -22.82
C GLN A 425 -15.07 -14.00 -24.19
N TYR A 426 -15.93 -13.81 -25.20
CA TYR A 426 -15.81 -14.34 -26.55
C TYR A 426 -16.02 -13.24 -27.60
N GLY A 427 -14.93 -12.54 -27.96
CA GLY A 427 -14.50 -12.22 -29.33
C GLY A 427 -15.45 -11.62 -30.37
N LYS A 428 -16.72 -11.25 -30.07
CA LYS A 428 -17.68 -10.85 -31.11
C LYS A 428 -17.63 -9.37 -31.51
N PHE A 429 -17.13 -8.48 -30.65
CA PHE A 429 -17.01 -7.05 -30.98
C PHE A 429 -15.69 -6.49 -30.44
N ARG A 430 -14.67 -6.46 -31.30
CA ARG A 430 -13.36 -5.85 -31.00
C ARG A 430 -13.49 -4.33 -30.88
N THR A 431 -14.32 -3.74 -31.74
CA THR A 431 -14.68 -2.33 -31.72
C THR A 431 -16.19 -2.19 -31.90
N LEU A 432 -16.81 -1.28 -31.15
CA LEU A 432 -18.23 -0.99 -31.23
C LEU A 432 -18.45 0.51 -31.46
N VAL A 433 -19.14 0.84 -32.55
CA VAL A 433 -19.57 2.22 -32.85
C VAL A 433 -21.05 2.32 -32.55
N GLY A 434 -21.43 3.29 -31.72
CA GLY A 434 -22.82 3.48 -31.31
C GLY A 434 -23.14 4.94 -31.04
N THR A 435 -24.44 5.21 -30.85
CA THR A 435 -24.95 6.55 -30.55
C THR A 435 -25.40 6.64 -29.10
N VAL A 436 -25.06 7.73 -28.42
CA VAL A 436 -25.34 7.91 -26.99
C VAL A 436 -26.76 8.41 -26.80
N VAL A 437 -27.49 7.78 -25.88
CA VAL A 437 -28.83 8.20 -25.47
C VAL A 437 -28.85 8.43 -23.98
N TYR A 438 -29.31 9.61 -23.58
CA TYR A 438 -29.61 9.93 -22.19
C TYR A 438 -31.13 9.86 -21.96
N PRO A 439 -31.63 8.97 -21.09
CA PRO A 439 -33.06 8.73 -20.98
C PRO A 439 -33.78 9.88 -20.26
N LYS A 440 -35.02 10.16 -20.68
CA LYS A 440 -35.84 11.23 -20.08
C LYS A 440 -36.38 10.88 -18.68
N ALA A 441 -36.48 9.59 -18.37
CA ALA A 441 -36.86 9.06 -17.06
C ALA A 441 -35.95 7.88 -16.71
N ASN A 442 -35.83 7.57 -15.41
CA ASN A 442 -34.95 6.50 -14.90
C ASN A 442 -33.45 6.71 -15.25
N GLN A 443 -32.97 7.94 -15.10
CA GLN A 443 -31.59 8.34 -15.46
C GLN A 443 -30.50 7.59 -14.67
N ILE A 444 -30.84 7.07 -13.50
CA ILE A 444 -29.95 6.25 -12.67
C ILE A 444 -30.12 4.73 -12.90
N ALA A 445 -31.02 4.29 -13.80
CA ALA A 445 -31.25 2.86 -14.09
C ALA A 445 -31.55 1.97 -12.86
N CYS A 446 -32.13 2.53 -11.79
CA CYS A 446 -32.44 1.80 -10.55
C CYS A 446 -33.85 1.21 -10.50
N ARG A 447 -34.60 1.29 -11.60
CA ARG A 447 -35.87 0.59 -11.84
C ARG A 447 -35.89 0.00 -13.25
N ASN A 448 -36.85 -0.87 -13.56
CA ASN A 448 -36.96 -1.41 -14.90
C ASN A 448 -37.42 -0.32 -15.87
N PHE A 449 -36.78 -0.18 -17.03
CA PHE A 449 -37.14 0.84 -18.01
C PHE A 449 -38.51 0.62 -18.65
N ASP A 450 -39.00 -0.63 -18.65
CA ASP A 450 -40.35 -0.99 -19.10
C ASP A 450 -41.44 -0.26 -18.29
N GLU A 451 -41.20 0.02 -17.00
CA GLU A 451 -42.12 0.79 -16.14
C GLU A 451 -42.33 2.22 -16.64
N PHE A 452 -41.40 2.74 -17.45
CA PHE A 452 -41.44 4.08 -18.02
C PHE A 452 -41.78 4.07 -19.52
N ASN A 453 -42.13 2.91 -20.10
CA ASN A 453 -42.30 2.70 -21.55
C ASN A 453 -41.05 3.12 -22.36
N ILE A 454 -39.85 2.89 -21.82
CA ILE A 454 -38.57 3.22 -22.48
C ILE A 454 -37.90 1.93 -22.98
N SER A 455 -37.52 1.90 -24.26
CA SER A 455 -36.76 0.81 -24.88
C SER A 455 -35.61 1.39 -25.70
N PHE A 456 -34.43 0.77 -25.59
CA PHE A 456 -33.20 1.12 -26.29
C PHE A 456 -32.85 0.14 -27.42
N LYS A 457 -33.74 -0.83 -27.70
CA LYS A 457 -33.58 -1.76 -28.84
C LYS A 457 -33.50 -0.98 -30.16
N SER A 458 -32.33 -1.02 -30.79
CA SER A 458 -32.10 -0.38 -32.09
C SER A 458 -32.86 -1.14 -33.19
N LYS A 459 -33.49 -0.40 -34.13
CA LYS A 459 -34.12 -1.04 -35.30
C LYS A 459 -33.05 -1.55 -36.27
N PRO A 460 -33.33 -2.60 -37.07
CA PRO A 460 -32.39 -3.05 -38.10
C PRO A 460 -31.94 -1.89 -39.00
N GLY A 461 -30.63 -1.66 -39.10
CA GLY A 461 -30.02 -0.56 -39.86
C GLY A 461 -29.72 0.72 -39.07
N GLN A 462 -30.10 0.81 -37.79
CA GLN A 462 -29.69 1.92 -36.90
C GLN A 462 -28.43 1.56 -36.10
N LEU A 463 -27.66 2.58 -35.70
CA LEU A 463 -26.50 2.40 -34.82
C LEU A 463 -26.94 1.83 -33.46
N PRO A 464 -26.17 0.91 -32.87
CA PRO A 464 -26.40 0.42 -31.52
C PRO A 464 -26.51 1.56 -30.51
N THR A 465 -27.47 1.45 -29.60
CA THR A 465 -27.69 2.46 -28.56
C THR A 465 -26.72 2.25 -27.39
N ILE A 466 -25.92 3.28 -27.13
CA ILE A 466 -25.06 3.40 -25.95
C ILE A 466 -25.84 4.20 -24.91
N LEU A 467 -26.22 3.55 -23.81
CA LEU A 467 -27.05 4.18 -22.79
C LEU A 467 -26.18 4.97 -21.81
N LEU A 468 -26.42 6.27 -21.69
CA LEU A 468 -25.80 7.12 -20.67
C LEU A 468 -26.69 7.16 -19.44
N VAL A 469 -26.15 6.81 -18.28
CA VAL A 469 -26.86 6.79 -16.99
C VAL A 469 -26.00 7.36 -15.88
N ASP A 470 -26.65 7.83 -14.83
CA ASP A 470 -26.00 8.43 -13.68
C ASP A 470 -25.71 7.40 -12.57
N ARG A 471 -24.56 7.55 -11.94
CA ARG A 471 -24.19 6.80 -10.72
C ARG A 471 -25.13 7.18 -9.55
N GLY A 472 -25.49 6.21 -8.71
CA GLY A 472 -26.32 6.42 -7.50
C GLY A 472 -27.42 5.38 -7.25
N GLU A 473 -27.98 5.35 -6.02
CA GLU A 473 -29.10 4.52 -5.49
C GLU A 473 -29.01 2.99 -5.56
N CYS A 474 -28.33 2.40 -6.53
CA CYS A 474 -28.20 0.96 -6.70
C CYS A 474 -26.87 0.55 -7.32
N TYR A 475 -26.49 -0.71 -7.15
CA TYR A 475 -25.21 -1.27 -7.59
C TYR A 475 -25.03 -1.23 -9.12
N PHE A 476 -23.78 -1.14 -9.56
CA PHE A 476 -23.42 -1.10 -10.99
C PHE A 476 -24.01 -2.29 -11.76
N ASN A 477 -23.79 -3.52 -11.28
CA ASN A 477 -24.29 -4.75 -11.91
C ASN A 477 -25.80 -4.69 -12.22
N LEU A 478 -26.59 -4.18 -11.27
CA LEU A 478 -28.03 -4.06 -11.42
C LEU A 478 -28.43 -3.01 -12.47
N LYS A 479 -27.71 -1.89 -12.56
CA LYS A 479 -27.90 -0.87 -13.62
C LYS A 479 -27.61 -1.48 -14.99
N VAL A 480 -26.51 -2.22 -15.11
CA VAL A 480 -26.10 -2.86 -16.38
C VAL A 480 -27.12 -3.90 -16.80
N TRP A 481 -27.56 -4.76 -15.88
CA TRP A 481 -28.58 -5.78 -16.14
C TRP A 481 -29.91 -5.15 -16.62
N ARG A 482 -30.35 -4.04 -16.02
CA ARG A 482 -31.57 -3.32 -16.44
C ARG A 482 -31.43 -2.63 -17.78
N ALA A 483 -30.28 -2.00 -18.04
CA ALA A 483 -29.96 -1.39 -19.33
C ALA A 483 -29.97 -2.43 -20.46
N GLN A 484 -29.40 -3.60 -20.19
CA GLN A 484 -29.40 -4.74 -21.11
C GLN A 484 -30.81 -5.23 -21.42
N ASN A 485 -31.65 -5.43 -20.40
CA ASN A 485 -33.03 -5.88 -20.59
C ASN A 485 -33.86 -4.86 -21.39
N ALA A 486 -33.58 -3.57 -21.21
CA ALA A 486 -34.15 -2.49 -22.00
C ALA A 486 -33.61 -2.42 -23.44
N GLY A 487 -32.59 -3.22 -23.78
CA GLY A 487 -32.03 -3.37 -25.12
C GLY A 487 -30.86 -2.45 -25.46
N ALA A 488 -30.19 -1.87 -24.48
CA ALA A 488 -28.95 -1.11 -24.71
C ALA A 488 -27.82 -2.05 -25.15
N ALA A 489 -26.93 -1.58 -26.00
CA ALA A 489 -25.78 -2.35 -26.48
C ALA A 489 -24.52 -2.17 -25.61
N VAL A 490 -24.38 -0.98 -24.99
CA VAL A 490 -23.34 -0.62 -24.02
C VAL A 490 -23.95 0.35 -23.02
N ILE A 491 -23.44 0.36 -21.79
CA ILE A 491 -23.79 1.35 -20.78
C ILE A 491 -22.59 2.23 -20.43
N LEU A 492 -22.78 3.55 -20.48
CA LEU A 492 -21.86 4.56 -19.95
C LEU A 492 -22.42 5.07 -18.63
N LEU A 493 -21.69 4.83 -17.56
CA LEU A 493 -21.99 5.31 -16.22
C LEU A 493 -21.25 6.63 -16.04
N VAL A 494 -22.01 7.71 -15.83
CA VAL A 494 -21.47 9.02 -15.51
C VAL A 494 -21.20 9.06 -14.02
N ASP A 495 -19.96 9.32 -13.66
CA ASP A 495 -19.62 9.57 -12.28
C ASP A 495 -20.40 10.79 -11.76
N ASN A 496 -20.90 10.69 -10.53
CA ASN A 496 -21.62 11.78 -9.90
C ASN A 496 -20.68 12.80 -9.24
N TRP A 497 -19.37 12.53 -9.25
CA TRP A 497 -18.32 13.41 -8.71
C TRP A 497 -17.17 13.57 -9.71
N ASP A 498 -16.50 14.73 -9.67
CA ASP A 498 -15.32 15.00 -10.51
C ASP A 498 -14.07 14.51 -9.75
N GLU A 499 -13.92 13.19 -9.70
CA GLU A 499 -12.89 12.43 -8.99
C GLU A 499 -12.15 11.49 -9.97
N PRO A 500 -10.95 10.98 -9.62
CA PRO A 500 -10.28 9.97 -10.43
C PRO A 500 -11.18 8.74 -10.64
N LEU A 501 -11.23 8.21 -11.87
CA LEU A 501 -12.11 7.09 -12.22
C LEU A 501 -11.79 5.85 -11.39
N ILE A 502 -12.80 5.29 -10.74
CA ILE A 502 -12.68 4.02 -9.99
C ILE A 502 -12.79 2.81 -10.93
N ASN A 503 -12.15 1.69 -10.56
CA ASN A 503 -12.37 0.41 -11.24
C ASN A 503 -13.72 -0.19 -10.83
N MET A 504 -14.53 -0.60 -11.80
CA MET A 504 -15.78 -1.29 -11.54
C MET A 504 -15.52 -2.79 -11.36
N HIS A 505 -15.53 -3.26 -10.11
CA HIS A 505 -15.43 -4.68 -9.77
C HIS A 505 -16.78 -5.26 -9.34
N THR A 506 -16.99 -6.56 -9.56
CA THR A 506 -18.07 -7.33 -8.90
C THR A 506 -17.82 -7.36 -7.39
N ILE A 507 -18.80 -6.90 -6.61
CA ILE A 507 -18.75 -7.00 -5.16
C ILE A 507 -18.89 -8.49 -4.78
N GLU A 508 -17.81 -9.08 -4.29
CA GLU A 508 -17.84 -10.21 -3.35
C GLU A 508 -17.69 -9.60 -1.95
N GLU A 509 -18.79 -9.27 -1.29
CA GLU A 509 -18.76 -9.03 0.15
C GLU A 509 -19.92 -9.77 0.83
N GLU A 510 -19.52 -10.57 1.82
CA GLU A 510 -20.36 -11.33 2.72
C GLU A 510 -21.34 -10.42 3.48
N GLY A 511 -22.63 -10.79 3.49
CA GLY A 511 -23.55 -10.30 4.52
C GLY A 511 -24.85 -9.63 4.06
N ALA A 512 -25.15 -9.54 2.76
CA ALA A 512 -26.49 -9.19 2.28
C ALA A 512 -26.81 -9.95 0.98
N ASP A 513 -27.71 -10.94 1.06
CA ASP A 513 -28.29 -11.72 -0.05
C ASP A 513 -27.31 -11.99 -1.22
N VAL A 514 -26.20 -12.67 -0.91
CA VAL A 514 -25.21 -13.17 -1.89
C VAL A 514 -25.84 -14.11 -2.93
N GLU A 515 -27.03 -14.66 -2.64
CA GLU A 515 -27.76 -15.58 -3.52
C GLU A 515 -28.38 -14.88 -4.76
N TYR A 516 -28.66 -13.57 -4.73
CA TYR A 516 -29.32 -12.87 -5.85
C TYR A 516 -28.35 -12.31 -6.91
N LEU A 517 -27.08 -12.06 -6.54
CA LEU A 517 -26.10 -11.43 -7.42
C LEU A 517 -25.35 -12.41 -8.32
N GLN A 518 -25.24 -13.69 -7.90
CA GLN A 518 -24.62 -14.75 -8.70
C GLN A 518 -25.45 -15.15 -9.95
N GLU A 519 -26.72 -14.76 -10.03
CA GLU A 519 -27.63 -15.12 -11.13
C GLU A 519 -27.76 -14.05 -12.25
N LEU A 520 -27.18 -12.86 -12.09
CA LEU A 520 -27.35 -11.77 -13.07
C LEU A 520 -26.47 -12.00 -14.31
N ASN A 521 -27.05 -12.58 -15.36
CA ASN A 521 -26.39 -12.78 -16.66
C ASN A 521 -26.17 -11.44 -17.41
N ILE A 522 -25.08 -10.73 -17.09
CA ILE A 522 -24.69 -9.47 -17.73
C ILE A 522 -23.79 -9.78 -18.94
N THR A 523 -24.14 -9.21 -20.09
CA THR A 523 -23.54 -9.49 -21.41
C THR A 523 -23.19 -8.24 -22.23
N ILE A 524 -23.57 -7.06 -21.75
CA ILE A 524 -23.20 -5.78 -22.38
C ILE A 524 -22.01 -5.12 -21.66
N PRO A 525 -21.07 -4.50 -22.40
CA PRO A 525 -19.97 -3.75 -21.81
C PRO A 525 -20.47 -2.62 -20.91
N SER A 526 -19.76 -2.40 -19.80
CA SER A 526 -20.02 -1.33 -18.83
C SER A 526 -18.80 -0.45 -18.67
N ILE A 527 -18.97 0.86 -18.76
CA ILE A 527 -17.87 1.83 -18.80
C ILE A 527 -18.21 3.02 -17.91
N LEU A 528 -17.35 3.32 -16.94
CA LEU A 528 -17.43 4.50 -16.10
C LEU A 528 -16.63 5.64 -16.76
N ILE A 529 -17.25 6.81 -16.85
CA ILE A 529 -16.68 8.03 -17.41
C ILE A 529 -16.79 9.17 -16.40
N SER A 530 -15.90 10.16 -16.54
CA SER A 530 -15.85 11.28 -15.60
C SER A 530 -17.13 12.09 -15.67
N LYS A 531 -17.44 12.76 -14.55
CA LYS A 531 -18.56 13.70 -14.49
C LYS A 531 -18.45 14.79 -15.57
N SER A 532 -17.24 15.34 -15.74
CA SER A 532 -16.95 16.38 -16.74
C SER A 532 -17.26 15.96 -18.18
N LEU A 533 -16.91 14.72 -18.56
CA LEU A 533 -17.25 14.16 -19.87
C LEU A 533 -18.75 13.89 -19.99
N GLY A 534 -19.35 13.27 -18.97
CA GLY A 534 -20.79 12.98 -18.95
C GLY A 534 -21.64 14.24 -19.07
N ASP A 535 -21.29 15.32 -18.38
CA ASP A 535 -21.99 16.61 -18.45
C ASP A 535 -21.85 17.25 -19.84
N SER A 536 -20.67 17.12 -20.46
CA SER A 536 -20.43 17.61 -21.83
C SER A 536 -21.31 16.85 -22.84
N ILE A 537 -21.39 15.53 -22.72
CA ILE A 537 -22.27 14.68 -23.54
C ILE A 537 -23.74 15.06 -23.34
N LYS A 538 -24.20 15.17 -22.08
CA LYS A 538 -25.59 15.56 -21.75
C LYS A 538 -25.94 16.94 -22.32
N LYS A 539 -25.01 17.89 -22.26
CA LYS A 539 -25.20 19.24 -22.80
C LYS A 539 -25.44 19.19 -24.30
N GLU A 540 -24.61 18.49 -25.06
CA GLU A 540 -24.81 18.37 -26.51
C GLU A 540 -26.10 17.64 -26.86
N LEU A 541 -26.42 16.56 -26.14
CA LEU A 541 -27.70 15.85 -26.29
C LEU A 541 -28.90 16.78 -26.00
N SER A 542 -28.79 17.67 -25.01
CA SER A 542 -29.84 18.65 -24.68
C SER A 542 -29.99 19.75 -25.72
N ASN A 543 -28.91 20.08 -26.44
CA ASN A 543 -28.93 21.02 -27.56
C ASN A 543 -29.56 20.40 -28.84
N GLY A 544 -29.86 19.10 -28.82
CA GLY A 544 -30.41 18.36 -29.96
C GLY A 544 -29.35 17.77 -30.88
N GLU A 545 -28.07 17.85 -30.51
CA GLU A 545 -26.97 17.20 -31.22
C GLU A 545 -26.95 15.70 -30.86
N MET A 546 -26.80 14.83 -31.85
CA MET A 546 -26.42 13.43 -31.63
C MET A 546 -25.05 13.31 -30.94
N VAL A 547 -24.70 12.16 -30.36
CA VAL A 547 -23.31 11.94 -29.89
C VAL A 547 -22.90 10.53 -30.30
N ASN A 548 -21.83 10.40 -31.07
CA ASN A 548 -21.36 9.11 -31.58
C ASN A 548 -20.02 8.74 -30.97
N ILE A 549 -19.90 7.50 -30.52
CA ILE A 549 -18.71 6.99 -29.83
C ILE A 549 -18.20 5.74 -30.54
N ASN A 550 -16.88 5.62 -30.62
CA ASN A 550 -16.17 4.40 -31.00
C ASN A 550 -15.46 3.84 -29.77
N LEU A 551 -15.82 2.61 -29.41
CA LEU A 551 -15.28 1.85 -28.29
C LEU A 551 -14.32 0.79 -28.79
N ASP A 552 -13.10 0.77 -28.28
CA ASP A 552 -12.15 -0.32 -28.50
C ASP A 552 -12.05 -1.16 -27.22
N LEU A 553 -12.59 -2.38 -27.25
CA LEU A 553 -12.69 -3.28 -26.10
C LEU A 553 -11.54 -4.29 -26.06
N THR A 554 -10.57 -4.20 -26.97
CA THR A 554 -9.46 -5.16 -27.08
C THR A 554 -8.46 -5.11 -25.92
N LYS A 555 -8.40 -3.98 -25.19
CA LYS A 555 -7.42 -3.72 -24.13
C LYS A 555 -7.86 -4.12 -22.70
N SER A 556 -9.12 -4.52 -22.52
CA SER A 556 -9.68 -4.92 -21.21
C SER A 556 -9.45 -6.40 -20.85
N LEU A 557 -8.63 -7.12 -21.61
CA LEU A 557 -8.27 -8.51 -21.30
C LEU A 557 -7.16 -8.52 -20.24
N VAL A 558 -7.58 -8.59 -18.98
CA VAL A 558 -6.86 -8.98 -17.76
C VAL A 558 -5.38 -9.35 -17.96
N GLU A 559 -4.45 -8.59 -17.35
CA GLU A 559 -3.13 -9.13 -17.01
C GLU A 559 -3.33 -10.34 -16.10
N GLN A 560 -3.00 -11.54 -16.57
CA GLN A 560 -3.09 -12.76 -15.75
C GLN A 560 -2.33 -12.55 -14.44
N VAL A 561 -2.96 -12.85 -13.30
CA VAL A 561 -2.31 -12.76 -11.99
C VAL A 561 -1.20 -13.80 -11.94
N LYS A 562 0.05 -13.37 -11.80
CA LYS A 562 1.19 -14.27 -11.70
C LYS A 562 1.47 -14.55 -10.24
N TYR A 563 1.52 -15.82 -9.86
CA TYR A 563 1.94 -16.19 -8.52
C TYR A 563 2.92 -17.35 -8.54
N GLU A 564 3.82 -17.33 -7.57
CA GLU A 564 4.91 -18.27 -7.46
C GLU A 564 4.97 -18.83 -6.05
N PHE A 565 5.32 -20.10 -5.94
CA PHE A 565 5.41 -20.76 -4.64
C PHE A 565 6.74 -21.49 -4.48
N TRP A 566 7.56 -20.96 -3.57
CA TRP A 566 8.89 -21.44 -3.25
C TRP A 566 8.83 -22.47 -2.12
N MET A 567 9.41 -23.65 -2.35
CA MET A 567 9.44 -24.76 -1.37
C MET A 567 10.63 -25.71 -1.56
N ASN A 568 10.67 -26.77 -0.75
CA ASN A 568 11.49 -27.96 -0.97
C ASN A 568 10.62 -29.21 -0.76
N SER A 569 10.96 -30.30 -1.45
CA SER A 569 10.27 -31.61 -1.39
C SER A 569 10.60 -32.43 -0.13
N ASN A 570 11.10 -31.78 0.93
CA ASN A 570 11.29 -32.40 2.22
C ASN A 570 10.01 -32.23 3.06
N TYR A 571 9.29 -33.32 3.28
CA TYR A 571 8.01 -33.31 4.00
C TYR A 571 8.12 -33.77 5.47
N GLU A 572 9.33 -34.10 5.95
CA GLU A 572 9.55 -34.63 7.30
C GLU A 572 10.59 -33.80 8.08
N CYS A 573 10.36 -32.48 8.22
CA CYS A 573 11.26 -31.56 8.96
C CYS A 573 10.68 -30.96 10.24
N GLY A 574 9.52 -31.42 10.71
CA GLY A 574 8.84 -30.90 11.90
C GLY A 574 7.70 -29.91 11.58
N PRO A 575 7.27 -29.07 12.55
CA PRO A 575 6.05 -28.25 12.44
C PRO A 575 6.04 -27.27 11.27
N GLU A 576 7.21 -26.82 10.81
CA GLU A 576 7.35 -25.95 9.64
C GLU A 576 6.89 -26.67 8.38
N CYS A 577 7.48 -27.82 8.04
CA CYS A 577 7.06 -28.64 6.91
C CYS A 577 5.58 -29.07 6.97
N ASP A 578 5.06 -29.38 8.17
CA ASP A 578 3.65 -29.74 8.37
C ASP A 578 2.70 -28.59 7.98
N ASN A 579 3.06 -27.35 8.30
CA ASN A 579 2.26 -26.18 7.96
C ASN A 579 2.30 -25.87 6.45
N HIS A 580 3.43 -26.12 5.79
CA HIS A 580 3.56 -25.92 4.35
C HIS A 580 2.66 -26.90 3.59
N MET A 581 2.68 -28.17 4.01
CA MET A 581 1.83 -29.19 3.39
C MET A 581 0.34 -28.94 3.64
N LYS A 582 -0.05 -28.46 4.83
CA LYS A 582 -1.44 -28.02 5.08
C LYS A 582 -1.90 -26.96 4.10
N PHE A 583 -1.05 -25.98 3.78
CA PHE A 583 -1.36 -24.97 2.76
C PHE A 583 -1.55 -25.61 1.39
N ILE A 584 -0.62 -26.46 0.94
CA ILE A 584 -0.71 -27.14 -0.37
C ILE A 584 -2.00 -27.95 -0.46
N PHE A 585 -2.35 -28.73 0.57
CA PHE A 585 -3.59 -29.52 0.60
C PHE A 585 -4.84 -28.64 0.55
N ASN A 586 -4.89 -27.57 1.33
CA ASN A 586 -6.06 -26.69 1.39
C ASN A 586 -6.23 -25.84 0.13
N PHE A 587 -5.12 -25.42 -0.49
CA PHE A 587 -5.14 -24.50 -1.63
C PHE A 587 -5.26 -25.22 -2.97
N LYS A 588 -4.91 -26.51 -3.04
CA LYS A 588 -4.93 -27.33 -4.27
C LYS A 588 -6.20 -27.14 -5.11
N GLU A 589 -7.38 -27.38 -4.55
CA GLU A 589 -8.63 -27.33 -5.33
C GLU A 589 -8.88 -25.94 -5.92
N ALA A 590 -8.67 -24.89 -5.12
CA ALA A 590 -8.81 -23.51 -5.55
C ALA A 590 -7.79 -23.17 -6.65
N ALA A 591 -6.53 -23.56 -6.47
CA ALA A 591 -5.45 -23.35 -7.44
C ALA A 591 -5.73 -24.03 -8.79
N GLN A 592 -6.19 -25.29 -8.76
CA GLN A 592 -6.54 -26.01 -9.97
C GLN A 592 -7.69 -25.34 -10.72
N ILE A 593 -8.72 -24.85 -10.02
CA ILE A 593 -9.85 -24.14 -10.64
C ILE A 593 -9.41 -22.82 -11.29
N ILE A 594 -8.61 -22.01 -10.60
CA ILE A 594 -8.17 -20.70 -11.12
C ILE A 594 -7.18 -20.83 -12.27
N GLU A 595 -6.29 -21.84 -12.24
CA GLU A 595 -5.35 -22.15 -13.31
C GLU A 595 -6.05 -22.72 -14.55
N GLN A 596 -6.95 -23.71 -14.37
CA GLN A 596 -7.71 -24.30 -15.49
C GLN A 596 -8.61 -23.28 -16.19
N ARG A 597 -9.09 -22.28 -15.46
CA ARG A 597 -9.89 -21.17 -16.01
C ARG A 597 -9.03 -20.06 -16.63
N GLY A 598 -7.70 -20.16 -16.56
CA GLY A 598 -6.77 -19.22 -17.19
C GLY A 598 -6.69 -17.85 -16.52
N TYR A 599 -7.18 -17.72 -15.27
CA TYR A 599 -7.16 -16.47 -14.51
C TYR A 599 -5.77 -16.14 -13.95
N THR A 600 -4.95 -17.17 -13.77
CA THR A 600 -3.65 -17.06 -13.12
C THR A 600 -2.56 -17.76 -13.89
N GLN A 601 -1.32 -17.29 -13.73
CA GLN A 601 -0.11 -17.96 -14.17
C GLN A 601 0.69 -18.40 -12.93
N PHE A 602 0.65 -19.70 -12.65
CA PHE A 602 1.35 -20.31 -11.52
C PHE A 602 2.75 -20.79 -11.93
N THR A 603 3.74 -20.66 -11.05
CA THR A 603 5.05 -21.32 -11.17
C THR A 603 5.55 -21.81 -9.79
N PRO A 604 5.79 -23.12 -9.59
CA PRO A 604 6.49 -23.61 -8.40
C PRO A 604 8.00 -23.38 -8.54
N HIS A 605 8.66 -23.06 -7.43
CA HIS A 605 10.11 -22.87 -7.36
C HIS A 605 10.74 -23.67 -6.23
N TYR A 606 11.99 -24.08 -6.43
CA TYR A 606 12.73 -24.95 -5.51
C TYR A 606 14.08 -24.37 -5.14
N ILE A 607 14.35 -24.27 -3.84
CA ILE A 607 15.64 -23.73 -3.37
C ILE A 607 16.73 -24.79 -3.55
N THR A 608 17.82 -24.38 -4.19
CA THR A 608 19.03 -25.19 -4.32
C THR A 608 20.26 -24.35 -3.97
N TRP A 609 21.08 -24.88 -3.08
CA TRP A 609 22.33 -24.25 -2.65
C TRP A 609 23.50 -24.77 -3.49
N ASN A 610 24.60 -24.01 -3.52
CA ASN A 610 25.89 -24.50 -3.99
C ASN A 610 26.86 -24.61 -2.81
N CYS A 611 27.71 -25.62 -2.83
CA CYS A 611 28.87 -25.62 -1.94
C CYS A 611 29.94 -24.70 -2.53
N ALA A 612 30.32 -23.64 -1.81
CA ALA A 612 31.39 -22.74 -2.24
C ALA A 612 32.68 -23.53 -2.48
N LEU A 613 33.18 -23.46 -3.72
CA LEU A 613 34.47 -24.03 -4.14
C LEU A 613 35.60 -23.35 -3.36
N GLY A 614 35.92 -23.88 -2.18
CA GLY A 614 37.05 -23.40 -1.38
C GLY A 614 37.01 -23.73 0.11
N ALA A 615 35.84 -23.97 0.72
CA ALA A 615 35.75 -24.08 2.19
C ALA A 615 35.55 -25.51 2.74
N PHE A 616 35.04 -26.48 1.97
CA PHE A 616 34.66 -27.80 2.53
C PHE A 616 34.84 -29.00 1.59
N THR A 617 35.96 -29.09 0.86
CA THR A 617 36.32 -30.34 0.15
C THR A 617 36.71 -31.49 1.09
N TRP A 618 36.73 -31.26 2.41
CA TRP A 618 37.10 -32.23 3.45
C TRP A 618 35.93 -32.73 4.31
N SER A 619 34.70 -32.23 4.13
CA SER A 619 33.56 -32.74 4.91
C SER A 619 33.08 -34.07 4.31
N ARG A 620 33.01 -35.11 5.15
CA ARG A 620 32.51 -36.45 4.75
C ARG A 620 31.09 -36.42 4.18
N HIS A 621 30.33 -35.37 4.47
CA HIS A 621 28.88 -35.29 4.21
C HIS A 621 28.53 -34.57 2.91
N TYR A 622 29.46 -33.87 2.26
CA TYR A 622 29.20 -33.16 1.00
C TYR A 622 28.64 -34.07 -0.11
N LYS A 623 29.17 -35.28 -0.26
CA LYS A 623 28.67 -36.26 -1.26
C LYS A 623 27.25 -36.78 -0.95
N SER A 624 26.82 -36.70 0.31
CA SER A 624 25.47 -37.11 0.71
C SER A 624 24.43 -36.02 0.43
N GLN A 625 24.82 -34.75 0.46
CA GLN A 625 23.86 -33.63 0.44
C GLN A 625 23.70 -32.97 -0.94
N CYS A 626 24.57 -33.31 -1.90
CA CYS A 626 24.64 -32.64 -3.19
C CYS A 626 24.69 -33.62 -4.37
N ILE A 627 24.25 -33.15 -5.53
CA ILE A 627 24.47 -33.79 -6.85
C ILE A 627 25.41 -32.93 -7.70
N ASN A 628 25.83 -33.43 -8.88
CA ASN A 628 26.63 -32.70 -9.86
C ASN A 628 27.86 -32.03 -9.24
N HIS A 629 28.69 -32.84 -8.58
CA HIS A 629 29.90 -32.38 -7.91
C HIS A 629 29.67 -31.12 -7.05
N GLY A 630 28.59 -31.08 -6.25
CA GLY A 630 28.37 -30.01 -5.27
C GLY A 630 27.72 -28.75 -5.79
N ARG A 631 27.32 -28.75 -7.06
CA ARG A 631 26.72 -27.60 -7.72
C ARG A 631 25.30 -27.32 -7.24
N TYR A 632 24.57 -28.38 -6.89
CA TYR A 632 23.19 -28.36 -6.43
C TYR A 632 23.07 -29.19 -5.15
N CYS A 633 22.65 -28.56 -4.06
CA CYS A 633 22.61 -29.14 -2.72
C CYS A 633 21.30 -28.75 -2.02
N ALA A 634 20.82 -29.63 -1.13
CA ALA A 634 19.74 -29.32 -0.20
C ALA A 634 20.13 -29.78 1.21
N SER A 635 19.40 -29.29 2.22
CA SER A 635 19.59 -29.72 3.60
C SER A 635 19.12 -31.15 3.81
N ASP A 636 19.75 -31.85 4.75
CA ASP A 636 19.37 -33.21 5.13
C ASP A 636 17.95 -33.21 5.71
N PRO A 637 17.03 -34.03 5.17
CA PRO A 637 15.64 -33.91 5.53
C PRO A 637 15.32 -34.31 6.97
N GLN A 638 16.08 -35.26 7.52
CA GLN A 638 15.86 -35.84 8.84
C GLN A 638 16.88 -35.31 9.87
N GLN A 639 17.77 -34.40 9.45
CA GLN A 639 18.90 -33.91 10.24
C GLN A 639 19.80 -35.05 10.75
N ASP A 640 19.82 -36.20 10.06
CA ASP A 640 20.68 -37.36 10.34
C ASP A 640 21.60 -37.60 9.14
N TYR A 641 22.80 -37.02 9.21
CA TYR A 641 23.79 -37.11 8.14
C TYR A 641 24.39 -38.51 7.93
N ASN A 642 24.06 -39.50 8.76
CA ASN A 642 24.64 -40.85 8.71
C ASN A 642 23.64 -41.93 8.32
N ASN A 643 22.33 -41.71 8.49
CA ASN A 643 21.30 -42.69 8.17
C ASN A 643 20.08 -42.02 7.52
N GLY A 644 19.32 -42.80 6.75
CA GLY A 644 18.08 -42.34 6.15
C GLY A 644 18.29 -41.62 4.82
N TYR A 645 17.46 -40.62 4.56
CA TYR A 645 17.50 -39.84 3.34
C TYR A 645 18.39 -38.62 3.50
N HIS A 646 19.06 -38.23 2.43
CA HIS A 646 20.00 -37.11 2.45
C HIS A 646 19.54 -35.98 1.54
N GLY A 647 20.18 -34.81 1.67
CA GLY A 647 19.91 -33.65 0.83
C GLY A 647 19.97 -33.94 -0.67
N ARG A 648 20.81 -34.89 -1.11
CA ARG A 648 20.84 -35.31 -2.53
C ARG A 648 19.49 -35.88 -3.01
N ASP A 649 18.79 -36.62 -2.15
CA ASP A 649 17.51 -37.24 -2.49
C ASP A 649 16.44 -36.16 -2.64
N VAL A 650 16.51 -35.12 -1.79
CA VAL A 650 15.65 -33.92 -1.88
C VAL A 650 15.92 -33.13 -3.15
N VAL A 651 17.20 -32.93 -3.55
CA VAL A 651 17.51 -32.24 -4.82
C VAL A 651 16.97 -33.01 -6.03
N VAL A 652 17.11 -34.34 -6.03
CA VAL A 652 16.60 -35.19 -7.10
C VAL A 652 15.07 -35.13 -7.18
N GLU A 653 14.37 -35.10 -6.05
CA GLU A 653 12.91 -34.95 -6.02
C GLU A 653 12.45 -33.53 -6.38
N ASN A 654 13.14 -32.48 -5.92
CA ASN A 654 12.89 -31.10 -6.35
C ASN A 654 12.98 -30.97 -7.88
N LEU A 655 14.07 -31.50 -8.47
CA LEU A 655 14.26 -31.51 -9.92
C LEU A 655 13.15 -32.29 -10.63
N ARG A 656 12.72 -33.43 -10.07
CA ARG A 656 11.60 -34.22 -10.63
C ARG A 656 10.30 -33.44 -10.64
N GLN A 657 9.97 -32.73 -9.56
CA GLN A 657 8.77 -31.92 -9.47
C GLN A 657 8.81 -30.71 -10.41
N ALA A 658 9.95 -30.02 -10.51
CA ALA A 658 10.15 -28.92 -11.45
C ALA A 658 10.03 -29.40 -12.92
N CYS A 659 10.62 -30.55 -13.24
CA CYS A 659 10.49 -31.19 -14.55
C CYS A 659 9.06 -31.63 -14.87
N LEU A 660 8.34 -32.16 -13.87
CA LEU A 660 6.93 -32.50 -14.03
C LEU A 660 6.10 -31.27 -14.33
N PHE A 661 6.29 -30.19 -13.57
CA PHE A 661 5.62 -28.92 -13.83
C PHE A 661 5.91 -28.42 -15.26
N LYS A 662 7.18 -28.42 -15.67
CA LYS A 662 7.59 -27.98 -17.02
C LYS A 662 6.88 -28.79 -18.13
N VAL A 663 6.92 -30.12 -18.05
CA VAL A 663 6.30 -31.01 -19.04
C VAL A 663 4.77 -30.89 -19.04
N ALA A 664 4.16 -30.76 -17.85
CA ALA A 664 2.73 -30.59 -17.71
C ALA A 664 2.28 -29.21 -18.25
N ASN A 665 3.04 -28.15 -17.99
CA ASN A 665 2.77 -26.80 -18.46
C ASN A 665 2.92 -26.67 -19.98
N GLU A 666 3.91 -27.32 -20.60
CA GLU A 666 4.03 -27.43 -22.07
C GLU A 666 2.80 -28.09 -22.71
N SER A 667 2.11 -28.94 -21.96
CA SER A 667 0.88 -29.62 -22.38
C SER A 667 -0.39 -28.86 -21.97
N GLY A 668 -0.27 -27.66 -21.38
CA GLY A 668 -1.37 -26.86 -20.88
C GLY A 668 -2.09 -27.46 -19.68
N MET A 669 -1.44 -28.33 -18.92
CA MET A 669 -1.99 -29.04 -17.75
C MET A 669 -1.16 -28.79 -16.49
N SER A 670 -0.68 -27.55 -16.28
CA SER A 670 0.16 -27.16 -15.13
C SER A 670 -0.41 -27.59 -13.78
N TRP A 671 -1.74 -27.60 -13.66
CA TRP A 671 -2.48 -27.96 -12.45
C TRP A 671 -2.27 -29.41 -11.98
N LEU A 672 -1.77 -30.30 -12.84
CA LEU A 672 -1.41 -31.69 -12.46
C LEU A 672 -0.23 -31.73 -11.49
N TRP A 673 0.57 -30.68 -11.43
CA TRP A 673 1.63 -30.57 -10.43
C TRP A 673 1.06 -30.62 -9.01
N TRP A 674 -0.10 -30.00 -8.75
CA TRP A 674 -0.77 -30.06 -7.44
C TRP A 674 -1.17 -31.48 -7.06
N ASP A 675 -1.63 -32.28 -8.03
CA ASP A 675 -1.93 -33.69 -7.80
C ASP A 675 -0.68 -34.48 -7.47
N TYR A 676 0.40 -34.28 -8.24
CA TYR A 676 1.65 -34.99 -7.99
C TYR A 676 2.23 -34.69 -6.60
N VAL A 677 2.35 -33.42 -6.21
CA VAL A 677 2.98 -33.08 -4.92
C VAL A 677 2.17 -33.56 -3.73
N THR A 678 0.83 -33.57 -3.84
CA THR A 678 -0.05 -34.07 -2.78
C THR A 678 -0.04 -35.59 -2.70
N ASP A 679 -0.15 -36.29 -3.83
CA ASP A 679 -0.12 -37.75 -3.88
C ASP A 679 1.26 -38.30 -3.49
N PHE A 680 2.34 -37.66 -3.93
CA PHE A 680 3.70 -38.04 -3.58
C PHE A 680 3.94 -37.88 -2.07
N ALA A 681 3.51 -36.77 -1.46
CA ALA A 681 3.65 -36.56 -0.02
C ALA A 681 2.88 -37.60 0.82
N ILE A 682 1.75 -38.13 0.31
CA ILE A 682 0.96 -39.16 0.98
C ILE A 682 1.54 -40.56 0.76
N LEU A 683 1.91 -40.89 -0.48
CA LEU A 683 2.23 -42.25 -0.90
C LEU A 683 3.72 -42.60 -0.79
N CYS A 684 4.60 -41.60 -0.91
CA CYS A 684 6.05 -41.75 -1.01
C CYS A 684 6.78 -41.25 0.24
N THR A 685 6.27 -41.62 1.41
CA THR A 685 6.80 -41.16 2.71
C THR A 685 8.21 -41.70 3.00
N MET A 686 9.01 -40.92 3.72
CA MET A 686 10.34 -41.33 4.17
C MET A 686 10.24 -42.40 5.26
N LYS A 687 9.24 -42.30 6.16
CA LYS A 687 8.94 -43.33 7.18
C LYS A 687 8.75 -44.74 6.61
N ASP A 688 8.10 -44.86 5.45
CA ASP A 688 7.86 -46.15 4.81
C ASP A 688 9.02 -46.61 3.91
N ASN A 689 10.14 -45.87 3.88
CA ASN A 689 11.23 -46.03 2.92
C ASN A 689 10.78 -45.96 1.44
N LYS A 690 9.74 -45.16 1.16
CA LYS A 690 9.14 -45.01 -0.17
C LYS A 690 9.54 -43.72 -0.88
N TYR A 691 10.32 -42.85 -0.25
CA TYR A 691 10.84 -41.63 -0.87
C TYR A 691 11.92 -41.96 -1.91
N ASN A 692 11.50 -42.41 -3.09
CA ASN A 692 12.39 -42.89 -4.15
C ASN A 692 11.72 -42.82 -5.54
N LYS A 693 12.53 -42.96 -6.60
CA LYS A 693 12.05 -42.92 -7.99
C LYS A 693 10.93 -43.92 -8.28
N LYS A 694 10.98 -45.12 -7.70
CA LYS A 694 9.97 -46.16 -7.99
C LYS A 694 8.57 -45.71 -7.54
N CYS A 695 8.48 -45.08 -6.38
CA CYS A 695 7.22 -44.52 -5.90
C CYS A 695 6.79 -43.31 -6.73
N ALA A 696 7.72 -42.39 -7.02
CA ALA A 696 7.46 -41.24 -7.89
C ALA A 696 6.90 -41.66 -9.26
N ASP A 697 7.52 -42.63 -9.93
CA ASP A 697 7.08 -43.17 -11.21
C ASP A 697 5.67 -43.77 -11.14
N GLN A 698 5.27 -44.34 -10.00
CA GLN A 698 3.90 -44.85 -9.80
C GLN A 698 2.88 -43.71 -9.75
N VAL A 699 3.19 -42.62 -9.04
CA VAL A 699 2.35 -41.41 -8.97
C VAL A 699 2.26 -40.73 -10.33
N ILE A 700 3.39 -40.56 -11.03
CA ILE A 700 3.40 -39.97 -12.39
C ILE A 700 2.50 -40.76 -13.35
N ARG A 701 2.56 -42.10 -13.28
CA ARG A 701 1.70 -42.97 -14.11
C ARG A 701 0.24 -42.88 -13.74
N SER A 702 -0.12 -42.74 -12.45
CA SER A 702 -1.53 -42.58 -12.05
C SER A 702 -2.13 -41.26 -12.55
N LEU A 703 -1.31 -40.23 -12.75
CA LEU A 703 -1.72 -38.95 -13.34
C LEU A 703 -1.74 -38.96 -14.89
N GLY A 704 -1.39 -40.07 -15.52
CA GLY A 704 -1.37 -40.20 -16.98
C GLY A 704 -0.22 -39.45 -17.66
N ILE A 705 0.83 -39.09 -16.93
CA ILE A 705 2.01 -38.39 -17.47
C ILE A 705 3.05 -39.42 -17.94
N ASP A 706 3.70 -39.14 -19.07
CA ASP A 706 4.76 -39.99 -19.61
C ASP A 706 6.06 -39.82 -18.80
N VAL A 707 6.39 -40.84 -18.00
CA VAL A 707 7.60 -40.91 -17.18
C VAL A 707 8.87 -40.66 -17.99
N SER A 708 8.92 -41.08 -19.27
CA SER A 708 10.11 -40.91 -20.10
C SER A 708 10.42 -39.44 -20.41
N LYS A 709 9.38 -38.59 -20.53
CA LYS A 709 9.56 -37.14 -20.69
C LYS A 709 10.15 -36.50 -19.45
N ILE A 710 9.73 -36.96 -18.27
CA ILE A 710 10.25 -36.48 -16.99
C ILE A 710 11.70 -36.92 -16.81
N ASP A 711 12.01 -38.20 -17.07
CA ASP A 711 13.37 -38.75 -16.98
C ASP A 711 14.34 -38.04 -17.96
N ASN A 712 13.89 -37.71 -19.17
CA ASN A 712 14.68 -36.92 -20.12
C ASN A 712 14.95 -35.49 -19.63
N CYS A 713 14.01 -34.87 -18.92
CA CYS A 713 14.19 -33.55 -18.32
C CYS A 713 15.16 -33.58 -17.13
N ILE A 714 15.08 -34.63 -16.30
CA ILE A 714 16.00 -34.83 -15.16
C ILE A 714 17.43 -35.06 -15.67
N GLY A 715 17.59 -35.91 -16.69
CA GLY A 715 18.90 -36.24 -17.26
C GLY A 715 19.82 -36.98 -16.28
N ASP A 716 21.13 -36.96 -16.56
CA ASP A 716 22.14 -37.52 -15.66
C ASP A 716 22.48 -36.51 -14.55
N THR A 717 22.05 -36.82 -13.33
CA THR A 717 22.24 -35.96 -12.16
C THR A 717 23.67 -35.92 -11.64
N GLU A 718 24.52 -36.87 -12.06
CA GLU A 718 25.92 -36.97 -11.62
C GLU A 718 26.91 -36.46 -12.69
N ALA A 719 26.45 -36.22 -13.92
CA ALA A 719 27.28 -35.62 -14.96
C ALA A 719 27.75 -34.21 -14.56
N ASP A 720 29.01 -33.90 -14.83
CA ASP A 720 29.60 -32.55 -14.64
C ASP A 720 29.15 -31.59 -15.76
N VAL A 721 27.84 -31.50 -15.95
CA VAL A 721 27.17 -30.66 -16.95
C VAL A 721 26.02 -29.95 -16.26
N LYS A 722 25.84 -28.65 -16.55
CA LYS A 722 24.74 -27.86 -16.00
C LYS A 722 23.39 -28.49 -16.33
N ASN A 723 22.52 -28.69 -15.34
CA ASN A 723 21.13 -29.03 -15.59
C ASN A 723 20.34 -27.73 -15.82
N PRO A 724 19.70 -27.53 -17.00
CA PRO A 724 19.00 -26.28 -17.31
C PRO A 724 17.92 -25.90 -16.30
N VAL A 725 17.15 -26.88 -15.80
CA VAL A 725 16.06 -26.62 -14.83
C VAL A 725 16.63 -26.12 -13.50
N LEU A 726 17.70 -26.74 -13.00
CA LEU A 726 18.33 -26.28 -11.75
C LEU A 726 19.12 -24.99 -11.90
N GLU A 727 19.59 -24.64 -13.12
CA GLU A 727 20.13 -23.31 -13.36
C GLU A 727 19.02 -22.26 -13.40
N ASP A 728 17.86 -22.55 -14.03
CA ASP A 728 16.69 -21.67 -14.02
C ASP A 728 16.24 -21.39 -12.57
N GLU A 729 16.21 -22.41 -11.70
CA GLU A 729 15.91 -22.22 -10.27
C GLU A 729 16.95 -21.36 -9.55
N LYS A 730 18.24 -21.47 -9.91
CA LYS A 730 19.29 -20.63 -9.31
C LYS A 730 19.21 -19.20 -9.80
N ASP A 731 18.93 -18.98 -11.07
CA ASP A 731 18.75 -17.65 -11.63
C ASP A 731 17.51 -16.98 -11.05
N ALA A 732 16.43 -17.73 -10.83
CA ALA A 732 15.24 -17.25 -10.13
C ALA A 732 15.52 -16.83 -8.67
N GLN A 733 16.55 -17.41 -8.02
CA GLN A 733 17.01 -17.04 -6.68
C GLN A 733 17.91 -15.79 -6.66
N ILE A 734 18.41 -15.31 -7.81
CA ILE A 734 19.33 -14.15 -7.88
C ILE A 734 18.51 -12.85 -8.01
N PHE A 735 18.74 -11.92 -7.07
CA PHE A 735 17.98 -10.68 -6.92
C PHE A 735 18.44 -9.57 -7.88
N ASP A 736 17.59 -9.20 -8.84
CA ASP A 736 17.70 -7.93 -9.60
C ASP A 736 16.57 -6.93 -9.25
N ASP A 737 15.59 -7.31 -8.42
CA ASP A 737 14.39 -6.53 -8.13
C ASP A 737 14.27 -6.20 -6.63
N VAL A 738 14.29 -4.91 -6.29
CA VAL A 738 14.40 -4.37 -4.92
C VAL A 738 13.14 -4.65 -4.07
N ASP A 739 12.01 -4.96 -4.71
CA ASP A 739 10.71 -5.15 -4.06
C ASP A 739 10.39 -6.61 -3.61
N ARG A 740 11.19 -7.61 -4.03
CA ARG A 740 10.82 -9.04 -3.88
C ARG A 740 11.15 -9.66 -2.51
N GLY A 741 12.07 -9.07 -1.73
CA GLY A 741 12.48 -9.55 -0.38
C GLY A 741 13.42 -10.78 -0.39
N GLU A 742 14.20 -11.01 0.67
CA GLU A 742 15.14 -12.15 0.73
C GLU A 742 14.41 -13.50 0.93
N LEU A 743 14.79 -14.53 0.17
CA LEU A 743 14.26 -15.90 0.25
C LEU A 743 14.86 -16.69 1.44
N THR A 744 14.75 -16.18 2.65
CA THR A 744 15.45 -16.73 3.84
C THR A 744 14.67 -17.79 4.62
N THR A 745 13.35 -17.86 4.46
CA THR A 745 12.48 -18.79 5.20
C THR A 745 11.43 -19.41 4.27
N LEU A 746 11.49 -20.72 4.06
CA LEU A 746 10.47 -21.44 3.29
C LEU A 746 9.24 -21.71 4.17
N PRO A 747 8.01 -21.67 3.60
CA PRO A 747 7.69 -21.52 2.19
C PRO A 747 7.48 -20.04 1.83
N ILE A 748 7.62 -19.67 0.56
CA ILE A 748 7.43 -18.28 0.15
C ILE A 748 6.42 -18.20 -0.98
N LEU A 749 5.37 -17.41 -0.79
CA LEU A 749 4.41 -17.08 -1.83
C LEU A 749 4.74 -15.68 -2.36
N VAL A 750 4.92 -15.57 -3.68
CA VAL A 750 5.14 -14.29 -4.37
C VAL A 750 3.96 -14.08 -5.31
N ILE A 751 3.30 -12.93 -5.23
CA ILE A 751 2.16 -12.57 -6.09
C ILE A 751 2.53 -11.27 -6.81
N ASN A 752 2.52 -11.29 -8.15
CA ASN A 752 2.89 -10.16 -9.01
C ASN A 752 4.22 -9.51 -8.57
N ASN A 753 5.28 -10.32 -8.45
CA ASN A 753 6.64 -9.94 -8.00
C ASN A 753 6.76 -9.41 -6.56
N ARG A 754 5.73 -9.55 -5.72
CA ARG A 754 5.78 -9.15 -4.31
C ARG A 754 5.61 -10.34 -3.39
N GLN A 755 6.53 -10.50 -2.44
CA GLN A 755 6.40 -11.51 -1.40
C GLN A 755 5.17 -11.23 -0.53
N TYR A 756 4.30 -12.23 -0.41
CA TYR A 756 3.13 -12.18 0.45
C TYR A 756 3.57 -12.31 1.93
N LYS A 757 3.41 -11.23 2.69
CA LYS A 757 3.80 -11.14 4.12
C LYS A 757 2.61 -11.36 5.07
N GLY A 758 1.70 -12.28 4.72
CA GLY A 758 0.51 -12.58 5.51
C GLY A 758 0.81 -12.82 6.98
N LEU A 759 -0.10 -12.38 7.86
CA LEU A 759 -0.01 -12.53 9.31
C LEU A 759 0.21 -14.00 9.69
N ASN A 760 1.25 -14.26 10.49
CA ASN A 760 1.47 -15.49 11.27
C ASN A 760 0.28 -15.74 12.24
N GLN A 761 -0.89 -16.12 11.73
CA GLN A 761 -2.02 -16.56 12.54
C GLN A 761 -2.63 -17.83 11.94
N ASN A 762 -2.47 -18.92 12.69
CA ASN A 762 -3.22 -20.18 12.67
C ASN A 762 -4.30 -20.30 11.57
N PHE A 763 -3.96 -20.95 10.45
CA PHE A 763 -4.94 -21.49 9.53
C PHE A 763 -5.82 -22.53 10.26
N GLN A 764 -7.07 -22.18 10.55
CA GLN A 764 -8.11 -23.17 10.84
C GLN A 764 -8.67 -23.70 9.50
N PRO A 765 -8.93 -25.01 9.37
CA PRO A 765 -9.52 -25.57 8.16
C PRO A 765 -10.95 -25.04 7.95
N LEU A 766 -11.28 -24.74 6.69
CA LEU A 766 -12.65 -24.47 6.27
C LEU A 766 -13.52 -25.71 6.54
N PRO A 767 -14.74 -25.55 7.08
CA PRO A 767 -15.66 -26.67 7.24
C PRO A 767 -15.98 -27.32 5.89
N ALA A 768 -15.98 -28.66 5.85
CA ALA A 768 -16.25 -29.50 4.67
C ALA A 768 -17.63 -29.27 4.01
N ASN A 769 -18.45 -28.36 4.52
CA ASN A 769 -19.79 -28.08 4.05
C ASN A 769 -19.81 -27.02 2.93
N LEU A 770 -18.65 -26.50 2.53
CA LEU A 770 -18.47 -25.53 1.44
C LEU A 770 -17.93 -26.16 0.14
N ILE A 771 -17.76 -27.49 0.08
CA ILE A 771 -17.30 -28.25 -1.10
C ILE A 771 -18.46 -29.06 -1.72
N ALA A 772 -19.67 -28.53 -1.73
CA ALA A 772 -20.82 -29.14 -2.41
C ALA A 772 -21.44 -28.15 -3.39
#